data_AF-A0A1J4J417-F1
#
_entry.id   AF-A0A1J4J417-F1
#
_cell.length_a   1.000
_cell.length_b   1.000
_cell.length_c   1.000
_cell.angle_alpha   90.00
_cell.angle_beta   90.00
_cell.angle_gamma   90.00
#
_symmetry.space_group_name_H-M   'P 1'
#
loop_
_entity.id
_entity.type
_entity.pdbx_description
1 polymer ?
#
loop_
_entity_poly.entity_id
_entity_poly.type
_entity_poly.pdbx_seq_one_letter_code
_entity_poly.pdbx_strand_id
1 'polypeptide(L)'
;MIFLLSLLVSCQEFSCNLNISSVVIQNSVDSGLFQIKYNDQLYNLPKDTQVVLTGETTSNTIVISLDYDDQPLNLIFSNLHIYLGLETPLSISGKCQVNILLATDVELLSNVSDGIIVGENCILSVESANQNNKKVLNIYCGSTGNLINSKNSQVTLNNIILESISPGGVLGESIVIENSSLIFNTTLESIGGDQCHSINISNSYINVLSRYSTCIGNRLNETLNVHIFNSNVTAIAEREGAAIGNIQLNGTLSIIESTIIAKTSATQFSSIGFFGNIQILGSVVNSSAYGYAAIGGGVGRSEMNMTIKKSSVVGFASGDSAAIGGSRSTSISLLVIESTVKADNDAKYGRYGAGIGGGRRGTIKKLIIKASNVSATTVDNGSPIGGGGEIAFIDYIEISDHSYAYGHNSGSHQYSNSAIGGYYCDTINITDATISAHGGAEGCGIGGGPEQDVRQIIIERSKINATSGSHGAAIGGSVAGVVKDGIFIRNSDVFAFSGFGDFHACGAAIGGGYYTQNHLTVIENSNVTAIAGYYGSGAGIGGGIMASAGQIFIYHSNVYARSSLHGHERSFENNPGAGIGQGGTIIGATGGYPNRGGFIRILDSNISAFGGNIKTGKYHFNAGSAIGYGGITCNTIDEDKALNIEIKRSTIFAFGGNSSDSRISPAPALYGGDRHLETLVGNITLEDSIIYATSGYNSAFSDEEVNDKVKSIIGLSFNPSEEKTGSIYIKNCSIFAKHQSSDKFALPIITHNLTIDSDLELHSSFSNAFNTDIHSIKVPIVTLSNSANERIEKVRIVSKDTKSNFSKLIDFIDNDKSVTFTTEKEGDYIVYITKNGSSKDDVYVLENVKIGFNQFDLYPDQIPSQSQSQSSSSSLTSDTQASEIPTDNPNKGKKQNVALIIGLCVGVPFAIGIIIIVIAVLILNRLYPKISISEKISPGIKEPLKSVNDGLEL
;
A
#
# COMPACT_ATOMS: atom_id res chain seq x y z
N MET A 1 32.77 41.39 77.50
CA MET A 1 32.19 42.54 76.79
C MET A 1 32.47 42.49 75.27
N ILE A 2 32.47 41.29 74.69
CA ILE A 2 32.54 40.98 73.25
C ILE A 2 31.79 39.65 73.19
N PHE A 3 30.55 39.61 72.66
CA PHE A 3 29.75 38.42 72.24
C PHE A 3 28.22 38.59 72.24
N LEU A 4 27.68 39.80 72.40
CA LEU A 4 26.22 40.01 72.47
C LEU A 4 25.72 41.06 71.45
N LEU A 5 25.98 40.86 70.15
CA LEU A 5 25.32 41.61 69.07
C LEU A 5 25.43 40.91 67.70
N SER A 6 25.34 39.58 67.67
CA SER A 6 25.42 38.76 66.45
C SER A 6 24.13 37.96 66.19
N LEU A 7 22.98 38.42 66.69
CA LEU A 7 21.67 37.88 66.36
C LEU A 7 20.76 39.01 65.80
N LEU A 8 20.14 38.72 64.65
CA LEU A 8 19.00 39.43 64.02
C LEU A 8 19.33 40.65 63.15
N VAL A 9 19.97 40.44 62.00
CA VAL A 9 19.53 41.10 60.75
C VAL A 9 19.59 40.05 59.63
N SER A 10 18.60 39.16 59.65
CA SER A 10 18.26 38.26 58.55
C SER A 10 17.38 39.02 57.56
N CYS A 11 17.77 39.08 56.28
CA CYS A 11 17.10 39.77 55.17
C CYS A 11 16.76 41.25 55.43
N GLN A 12 17.63 42.16 54.98
CA GLN A 12 17.20 43.55 54.78
C GLN A 12 16.29 43.59 53.54
N GLU A 13 15.02 43.93 53.74
CA GLU A 13 14.12 44.35 52.67
C GLU A 13 14.26 45.88 52.50
N PHE A 14 14.41 46.35 51.27
CA PHE A 14 14.41 47.77 50.93
C PHE A 14 13.24 48.07 49.99
N SER A 15 12.29 48.89 50.44
CA SER A 15 11.05 49.15 49.69
C SER A 15 11.10 50.47 48.93
N CYS A 16 10.74 50.44 47.64
CA CYS A 16 10.54 51.61 46.79
C CYS A 16 9.09 51.66 46.28
N ASN A 17 8.45 52.82 46.37
CA ASN A 17 7.14 53.09 45.78
C ASN A 17 7.30 53.97 44.53
N LEU A 18 6.97 53.44 43.35
CA LEU A 18 7.08 54.11 42.07
C LEU A 18 6.06 55.24 41.85
N ASN A 19 5.13 55.48 42.76
CA ASN A 19 4.33 56.71 42.76
C ASN A 19 5.20 57.96 43.02
N ILE A 20 6.36 57.77 43.65
CA ILE A 20 7.23 58.87 44.10
C ILE A 20 8.27 59.22 43.03
N SER A 21 9.08 58.25 42.61
CA SER A 21 10.12 58.47 41.60
C SER A 21 10.51 57.17 40.90
N SER A 22 11.22 57.29 39.78
CA SER A 22 11.96 56.17 39.16
C SER A 22 12.98 55.57 40.13
N VAL A 23 13.34 54.31 39.87
CA VAL A 23 14.34 53.55 40.63
C VAL A 23 15.50 53.23 39.68
N VAL A 24 16.72 53.63 40.06
CA VAL A 24 17.94 53.28 39.32
C VAL A 24 18.85 52.45 40.24
N ILE A 25 19.16 51.22 39.84
CA ILE A 25 20.05 50.31 40.55
C ILE A 25 21.35 50.19 39.76
N GLN A 26 22.48 50.52 40.37
CA GLN A 26 23.78 50.56 39.68
C GLN A 26 24.93 50.02 40.53
N ASN A 27 26.08 49.76 39.90
CA ASN A 27 27.30 49.34 40.58
C ASN A 27 27.70 50.38 41.66
N SER A 28 28.04 49.88 42.86
CA SER A 28 28.76 50.67 43.86
C SER A 28 30.26 50.67 43.55
N VAL A 29 30.97 51.65 44.11
CA VAL A 29 32.45 51.64 44.13
C VAL A 29 32.98 50.49 45.02
N ASP A 30 32.18 50.06 46.00
CA ASP A 30 32.45 48.90 46.85
C ASP A 30 31.87 47.63 46.21
N SER A 31 32.73 46.64 45.94
CA SER A 31 32.35 45.39 45.27
C SER A 31 31.35 44.54 46.07
N GLY A 32 31.18 44.79 47.37
CA GLY A 32 30.20 44.11 48.22
C GLY A 32 28.80 44.73 48.22
N LEU A 33 28.62 45.90 47.59
CA LEU A 33 27.38 46.68 47.64
C LEU A 33 26.83 46.95 46.23
N PHE A 34 25.54 47.22 46.12
CA PHE A 34 24.97 47.93 44.99
C PHE A 34 24.38 49.26 45.45
N GLN A 35 24.17 50.18 44.51
CA GLN A 35 23.67 51.50 44.79
C GLN A 35 22.27 51.68 44.20
N ILE A 36 21.30 52.09 45.02
CA ILE A 36 19.96 52.50 44.56
C ILE A 36 19.86 54.02 44.60
N LYS A 37 19.49 54.64 43.48
CA LYS A 37 19.00 56.02 43.42
C LYS A 37 17.48 56.01 43.41
N TYR A 38 16.87 56.62 44.43
CA TYR A 38 15.43 56.71 44.61
C TYR A 38 15.08 57.99 45.39
N ASN A 39 14.09 58.77 44.92
CA ASN A 39 13.66 60.03 45.50
C ASN A 39 14.81 61.03 45.74
N ASP A 40 15.67 61.22 44.73
CA ASP A 40 16.91 62.02 44.79
C ASP A 40 17.93 61.63 45.87
N GLN A 41 17.72 60.49 46.53
CA GLN A 41 18.64 59.92 47.52
C GLN A 41 19.39 58.72 46.94
N LEU A 42 20.55 58.47 47.52
CA LEU A 42 21.48 57.42 47.10
C LEU A 42 21.72 56.47 48.28
N TYR A 43 21.38 55.21 48.09
CA TYR A 43 21.48 54.16 49.11
C TYR A 43 22.49 53.11 48.66
N ASN A 44 23.49 52.81 49.50
CA ASN A 44 24.40 51.69 49.26
C ASN A 44 23.93 50.49 50.08
N LEU A 45 23.55 49.41 49.42
CA LEU A 45 22.91 48.25 50.02
C LEU A 45 23.76 46.99 49.79
N PRO A 46 23.83 46.07 50.77
CA PRO A 46 24.41 44.75 50.58
C PRO A 46 23.77 43.99 49.41
N LYS A 47 24.56 43.20 48.66
CA LYS A 47 24.07 42.45 47.50
C LYS A 47 23.00 41.39 47.79
N ASP A 48 22.89 40.94 49.04
CA ASP A 48 21.85 40.02 49.51
C ASP A 48 20.53 40.72 49.92
N THR A 49 20.47 42.05 49.82
CA THR A 49 19.25 42.84 50.11
C THR A 49 18.16 42.54 49.08
N GLN A 50 16.93 42.29 49.56
CA GLN A 50 15.76 42.16 48.69
C GLN A 50 15.13 43.54 48.45
N VAL A 51 14.85 43.89 47.19
CA VAL A 51 14.27 45.19 46.84
C VAL A 51 12.79 45.02 46.49
N VAL A 52 11.90 45.57 47.31
CA VAL A 52 10.44 45.51 47.11
C VAL A 52 9.98 46.71 46.30
N LEU A 53 9.38 46.50 45.13
CA LEU A 53 8.86 47.54 44.25
C LEU A 53 7.32 47.52 44.23
N THR A 54 6.71 48.68 44.45
CA THR A 54 5.25 48.86 44.53
C THR A 54 4.80 50.14 43.81
N GLY A 55 3.51 50.27 43.50
CA GLY A 55 2.91 51.54 43.06
C GLY A 55 2.32 51.51 41.64
N GLU A 56 1.56 52.56 41.31
CA GLU A 56 0.94 52.83 40.02
C GLU A 56 1.47 54.16 39.45
N THR A 57 2.11 54.13 38.28
CA THR A 57 2.75 55.32 37.69
C THR A 57 2.58 55.40 36.18
N THR A 58 2.57 56.61 35.64
CA THR A 58 2.57 56.88 34.19
C THR A 58 3.87 57.52 33.68
N SER A 59 4.87 57.73 34.55
CA SER A 59 6.09 58.48 34.21
C SER A 59 7.38 57.92 34.81
N ASN A 60 7.30 56.99 35.76
CA ASN A 60 8.46 56.48 36.46
C ASN A 60 8.85 55.08 35.95
N THR A 61 10.16 54.83 35.91
CA THR A 61 10.79 53.62 35.32
C THR A 61 11.67 52.89 36.33
N ILE A 62 12.02 51.64 36.00
CA ILE A 62 13.01 50.85 36.72
C ILE A 62 14.21 50.60 35.80
N VAL A 63 15.39 51.07 36.20
CA VAL A 63 16.64 50.90 35.45
C VAL A 63 17.66 50.16 36.29
N ILE A 64 18.23 49.07 35.77
CA ILE A 64 19.21 48.23 36.44
C ILE A 64 20.46 48.15 35.56
N SER A 65 21.61 48.58 36.09
CA SER A 65 22.90 48.58 35.39
C SER A 65 23.99 48.03 36.28
N LEU A 66 24.21 46.72 36.22
CA LEU A 66 25.11 45.98 37.11
C LEU A 66 26.13 45.18 36.28
N ASP A 67 27.38 45.12 36.73
CA ASP A 67 28.46 44.43 36.00
C ASP A 67 29.24 43.50 36.95
N TYR A 68 28.57 42.42 37.38
CA TYR A 68 29.13 41.36 38.22
C TYR A 68 28.28 40.08 38.16
N ASP A 69 28.95 38.92 38.12
CA ASP A 69 28.30 37.61 37.94
C ASP A 69 28.01 36.84 39.25
N ASP A 70 28.57 37.27 40.38
CA ASP A 70 28.70 36.36 41.53
C ASP A 70 27.42 36.22 42.39
N GLN A 71 26.50 37.18 42.34
CA GLN A 71 25.25 37.15 43.13
C GLN A 71 24.07 37.78 42.39
N PRO A 72 22.87 37.14 42.44
CA PRO A 72 21.69 37.70 41.82
C PRO A 72 21.09 38.85 42.61
N LEU A 73 20.63 39.89 41.90
CA LEU A 73 19.76 40.91 42.46
C LEU A 73 18.34 40.35 42.62
N ASN A 74 17.79 40.38 43.84
CA ASN A 74 16.44 39.88 44.11
C ASN A 74 15.46 41.04 44.26
N LEU A 75 14.48 41.10 43.36
CA LEU A 75 13.38 42.06 43.35
C LEU A 75 12.08 41.38 43.74
N ILE A 76 11.21 42.08 44.47
CA ILE A 76 9.85 41.63 44.78
C ILE A 76 8.87 42.67 44.21
N PHE A 77 8.03 42.28 43.26
CA PHE A 77 7.00 43.16 42.71
C PHE A 77 5.67 42.93 43.45
N SER A 78 5.11 43.99 44.02
CA SER A 78 3.87 43.94 44.80
C SER A 78 2.97 45.14 44.49
N ASN A 79 1.80 44.89 43.92
CA ASN A 79 0.85 45.87 43.38
C ASN A 79 1.57 46.91 42.51
N LEU A 80 2.26 46.44 41.48
CA LEU A 80 3.08 47.25 40.60
C LEU A 80 2.40 47.42 39.24
N HIS A 81 2.12 48.67 38.87
CA HIS A 81 1.49 49.07 37.62
C HIS A 81 2.27 50.24 36.98
N ILE A 82 2.84 50.06 35.80
CA ILE A 82 3.65 51.07 35.12
C ILE A 82 3.08 51.31 33.71
N TYR A 83 2.63 52.53 33.41
CA TYR A 83 1.95 52.90 32.16
C TYR A 83 2.69 54.01 31.41
N LEU A 84 3.65 53.66 30.56
CA LEU A 84 4.54 54.63 29.92
C LEU A 84 4.14 54.93 28.48
N GLY A 85 4.32 56.19 28.08
CA GLY A 85 4.11 56.64 26.71
C GLY A 85 5.24 56.24 25.76
N LEU A 86 6.48 56.60 26.10
CA LEU A 86 7.64 56.46 25.18
C LEU A 86 8.79 55.64 25.76
N GLU A 87 8.75 55.34 27.06
CA GLU A 87 9.85 54.71 27.79
C GLU A 87 9.54 53.24 28.11
N THR A 88 10.59 52.46 28.35
CA THR A 88 10.50 51.04 28.75
C THR A 88 10.31 50.95 30.27
N PRO A 89 9.25 50.27 30.76
CA PRO A 89 8.98 50.10 32.19
C PRO A 89 10.16 49.55 33.00
N LEU A 90 10.83 48.53 32.45
CA LEU A 90 11.97 47.88 33.07
C LEU A 90 13.12 47.69 32.07
N SER A 91 14.28 48.26 32.39
CA SER A 91 15.51 48.08 31.61
C SER A 91 16.62 47.49 32.48
N ILE A 92 17.21 46.39 32.03
CA ILE A 92 18.31 45.67 32.68
C ILE A 92 19.51 45.70 31.73
N SER A 93 20.70 46.04 32.20
CA SER A 93 21.92 46.13 31.40
C SER A 93 23.17 45.79 32.21
N GLY A 94 24.26 45.50 31.49
CA GLY A 94 25.53 45.07 32.07
C GLY A 94 25.65 43.55 32.07
N LYS A 95 26.40 42.97 33.01
CA LYS A 95 26.57 41.52 33.16
C LYS A 95 26.06 41.11 34.53
N CYS A 96 24.80 40.69 34.63
CA CYS A 96 24.17 40.43 35.91
C CYS A 96 23.02 39.42 35.85
N GLN A 97 22.68 38.85 37.01
CA GLN A 97 21.48 38.05 37.21
C GLN A 97 20.44 38.84 38.01
N VAL A 98 19.21 38.91 37.52
CA VAL A 98 18.06 39.55 38.18
C VAL A 98 16.95 38.53 38.37
N ASN A 99 16.55 38.32 39.62
CA ASN A 99 15.41 37.48 40.00
C ASN A 99 14.26 38.39 40.42
N ILE A 100 13.09 38.24 39.78
CA ILE A 100 11.88 39.00 40.06
C ILE A 100 10.84 38.05 40.65
N LEU A 101 10.41 38.34 41.87
CA LEU A 101 9.36 37.61 42.56
C LEU A 101 8.03 38.39 42.52
N LEU A 102 7.00 37.84 41.88
CA LEU A 102 5.68 38.44 41.80
C LEU A 102 4.86 38.10 43.06
N ALA A 103 4.71 39.06 43.98
CA ALA A 103 3.86 38.88 45.17
C ALA A 103 2.36 39.01 44.83
N THR A 104 2.04 39.84 43.83
CA THR A 104 0.69 40.06 43.30
C THR A 104 0.71 40.04 41.78
N ASP A 105 -0.43 40.30 41.16
CA ASP A 105 -0.47 40.58 39.73
C ASP A 105 0.24 41.91 39.44
N VAL A 106 0.88 41.99 38.28
CA VAL A 106 1.73 43.11 37.84
C VAL A 106 1.35 43.51 36.42
N GLU A 107 1.35 44.81 36.15
CA GLU A 107 1.10 45.36 34.82
C GLU A 107 2.22 46.31 34.37
N LEU A 108 2.81 46.03 33.22
CA LEU A 108 3.87 46.82 32.60
C LEU A 108 3.44 47.20 31.18
N LEU A 109 3.17 48.47 30.92
CA LEU A 109 2.69 48.97 29.65
C LEU A 109 3.67 50.02 29.10
N SER A 110 4.01 49.87 27.82
CA SER A 110 4.67 50.91 27.00
C SER A 110 3.91 51.10 25.70
N ASN A 111 3.64 52.35 25.30
CA ASN A 111 2.93 52.62 24.03
C ASN A 111 3.83 52.60 22.79
N VAL A 112 5.17 52.67 22.94
CA VAL A 112 6.10 52.81 21.81
C VAL A 112 7.35 51.90 21.90
N SER A 113 7.73 51.46 23.10
CA SER A 113 8.94 50.64 23.31
C SER A 113 8.61 49.20 23.76
N ASP A 114 9.67 48.41 24.00
CA ASP A 114 9.58 47.10 24.64
C ASP A 114 9.01 47.21 26.06
N GLY A 115 8.39 46.14 26.57
CA GLY A 115 7.91 46.08 27.96
C GLY A 115 9.05 45.89 28.96
N ILE A 116 9.92 44.90 28.69
CA ILE A 116 11.14 44.64 29.44
C ILE A 116 12.32 44.56 28.46
N ILE A 117 13.39 45.31 28.73
CA ILE A 117 14.66 45.21 27.98
C ILE A 117 15.70 44.54 28.87
N VAL A 118 16.37 43.52 28.32
CA VAL A 118 17.47 42.80 28.96
C VAL A 118 18.70 42.91 28.04
N GLY A 119 19.73 43.60 28.54
CA GLY A 119 21.01 43.80 27.85
C GLY A 119 21.79 42.51 27.72
N GLU A 120 22.92 42.57 27.02
CA GLU A 120 23.76 41.41 26.70
C GLU A 120 24.40 40.76 27.93
N ASN A 121 24.47 39.43 27.97
CA ASN A 121 25.07 38.64 29.05
C ASN A 121 24.37 38.82 30.42
N CYS A 122 23.06 39.07 30.40
CA CYS A 122 22.21 39.12 31.58
C CYS A 122 21.37 37.84 31.70
N ILE A 123 20.95 37.54 32.93
CA ILE A 123 20.00 36.47 33.23
C ILE A 123 18.80 37.10 33.92
N LEU A 124 17.63 37.02 33.29
CA LEU A 124 16.36 37.40 33.89
C LEU A 124 15.62 36.15 34.33
N SER A 125 15.26 36.08 35.61
CA SER A 125 14.31 35.10 36.14
C SER A 125 13.09 35.83 36.69
N VAL A 126 11.89 35.41 36.28
CA VAL A 126 10.63 35.92 36.84
C VAL A 126 9.85 34.73 37.38
N GLU A 127 9.44 34.81 38.64
CA GLU A 127 8.74 33.75 39.36
C GLU A 127 7.58 34.30 40.20
N SER A 128 6.50 33.53 40.37
CA SER A 128 5.49 33.84 41.39
C SER A 128 5.99 33.57 42.82
N ALA A 129 5.73 34.50 43.74
CA ALA A 129 6.03 34.34 45.17
C ALA A 129 5.35 33.11 45.81
N ASN A 130 4.24 32.65 45.23
CA ASN A 130 3.50 31.50 45.72
C ASN A 130 3.57 30.36 44.70
N GLN A 131 4.37 29.34 44.99
CA GLN A 131 4.54 28.16 44.14
C GLN A 131 3.21 27.43 43.84
N ASN A 132 2.16 27.63 44.65
CA ASN A 132 0.85 27.01 44.44
C ASN A 132 -0.13 27.90 43.67
N ASN A 133 0.20 29.16 43.39
CA ASN A 133 -0.70 30.08 42.69
C ASN A 133 0.08 30.91 41.66
N LYS A 134 -0.25 30.73 40.38
CA LYS A 134 0.33 31.53 39.29
C LYS A 134 -0.05 33.01 39.49
N LYS A 135 0.86 33.91 39.15
CA LYS A 135 0.60 35.35 39.15
C LYS A 135 0.53 35.88 37.74
N VAL A 136 -0.34 36.85 37.53
CA VAL A 136 -0.51 37.48 36.22
C VAL A 136 0.55 38.55 36.04
N LEU A 137 1.33 38.43 34.97
CA LEU A 137 2.25 39.44 34.49
C LEU A 137 1.70 39.96 33.17
N ASN A 138 0.98 41.07 33.20
CA ASN A 138 0.47 41.71 32.00
C ASN A 138 1.55 42.64 31.44
N ILE A 139 2.05 42.33 30.25
CA ILE A 139 2.99 43.20 29.54
C ILE A 139 2.31 43.70 28.28
N TYR A 140 2.21 44.99 28.08
CA TYR A 140 1.73 45.60 26.85
C TYR A 140 2.85 46.44 26.24
N CYS A 141 3.06 46.32 24.94
CA CYS A 141 4.05 47.12 24.24
C CYS A 141 3.51 47.72 22.94
N GLY A 142 4.15 48.80 22.52
CA GLY A 142 3.76 49.60 21.37
C GLY A 142 3.90 48.86 20.04
N SER A 143 3.55 49.51 18.93
CA SER A 143 3.57 48.93 17.57
C SER A 143 4.92 48.40 17.07
N THR A 144 6.01 48.65 17.80
CA THR A 144 7.37 48.20 17.47
C THR A 144 8.07 47.44 18.61
N GLY A 145 7.42 47.27 19.76
CA GLY A 145 8.04 46.67 20.95
C GLY A 145 7.82 45.16 21.06
N ASN A 146 8.63 44.53 21.90
CA ASN A 146 8.51 43.14 22.33
C ASN A 146 8.03 43.08 23.80
N LEU A 147 7.45 41.95 24.23
CA LEU A 147 7.12 41.75 25.64
C LEU A 147 8.40 41.74 26.48
N ILE A 148 9.36 40.90 26.07
CA ILE A 148 10.69 40.82 26.65
C ILE A 148 11.69 40.80 25.51
N ASN A 149 12.53 41.83 25.43
CA ASN A 149 13.60 41.93 24.46
C ASN A 149 14.95 41.63 25.13
N SER A 150 15.42 40.40 24.99
CA SER A 150 16.69 39.94 25.55
C SER A 150 17.69 39.63 24.44
N LYS A 151 18.84 40.30 24.43
CA LYS A 151 19.93 40.06 23.46
C LYS A 151 21.03 39.26 24.15
N ASN A 152 21.53 38.17 23.56
CA ASN A 152 22.61 37.34 24.13
C ASN A 152 22.45 37.04 25.64
N SER A 153 21.24 36.68 26.06
CA SER A 153 20.83 36.65 27.46
C SER A 153 19.77 35.58 27.71
N GLN A 154 19.71 35.09 28.95
CA GLN A 154 18.77 34.06 29.38
C GLN A 154 17.50 34.66 29.99
N VAL A 155 16.36 34.11 29.63
CA VAL A 155 15.05 34.45 30.21
C VAL A 155 14.41 33.20 30.81
N THR A 156 14.07 33.25 32.10
CA THR A 156 13.35 32.19 32.82
C THR A 156 12.00 32.71 33.32
N LEU A 157 10.92 32.03 32.96
CA LEU A 157 9.56 32.32 33.42
C LEU A 157 9.02 31.10 34.17
N ASN A 158 8.78 31.23 35.47
CA ASN A 158 8.32 30.13 36.30
C ASN A 158 7.02 30.47 37.04
N ASN A 159 6.00 29.64 36.88
CA ASN A 159 4.71 29.77 37.58
C ASN A 159 4.02 31.14 37.31
N ILE A 160 4.01 31.58 36.05
CA ILE A 160 3.44 32.87 35.60
C ILE A 160 2.29 32.68 34.62
N ILE A 161 1.33 33.60 34.63
CA ILE A 161 0.36 33.82 33.55
C ILE A 161 0.78 35.09 32.78
N LEU A 162 1.08 34.97 31.49
CA LEU A 162 1.44 36.09 30.61
C LEU A 162 0.43 36.16 29.47
N GLU A 163 -0.40 37.20 29.47
CA GLU A 163 -1.42 37.44 28.44
C GLU A 163 -1.18 38.78 27.75
N SER A 164 -1.07 38.80 26.42
CA SER A 164 -0.80 40.04 25.69
C SER A 164 -1.13 40.02 24.19
N ILE A 165 -1.18 41.21 23.61
CA ILE A 165 -1.13 41.45 22.16
C ILE A 165 0.03 42.41 21.93
N SER A 166 0.97 42.01 21.08
CA SER A 166 2.23 42.74 20.89
C SER A 166 2.75 42.55 19.47
N PRO A 167 3.65 43.40 18.96
CA PRO A 167 4.44 43.05 17.79
C PRO A 167 5.35 41.84 17.99
N GLY A 168 6.03 41.70 19.12
CA GLY A 168 6.97 40.60 19.39
C GLY A 168 6.89 40.06 20.82
N GLY A 169 7.16 38.77 21.00
CA GLY A 169 6.89 38.09 22.26
C GLY A 169 8.07 38.10 23.23
N VAL A 170 8.47 36.90 23.67
CA VAL A 170 9.58 36.67 24.59
C VAL A 170 10.81 36.31 23.77
N LEU A 171 11.77 37.22 23.68
CA LEU A 171 13.02 37.02 22.94
C LEU A 171 14.18 36.74 23.88
N GLY A 172 15.11 35.88 23.48
CA GLY A 172 16.32 35.56 24.25
C GLY A 172 17.21 34.51 23.60
N GLU A 173 18.45 34.41 24.07
CA GLU A 173 19.42 33.40 23.61
C GLU A 173 19.05 32.00 24.13
N SER A 174 18.63 31.95 25.40
CA SER A 174 18.12 30.77 26.08
C SER A 174 16.84 31.12 26.81
N ILE A 175 15.77 30.40 26.54
CA ILE A 175 14.46 30.63 27.13
C ILE A 175 14.01 29.40 27.90
N VAL A 176 13.63 29.58 29.16
CA VAL A 176 13.11 28.53 30.03
C VAL A 176 11.73 28.94 30.53
N ILE A 177 10.72 28.11 30.27
CA ILE A 177 9.32 28.34 30.66
C ILE A 177 8.84 27.13 31.44
N GLU A 178 8.57 27.31 32.73
CA GLU A 178 8.17 26.24 33.64
C GLU A 178 6.86 26.58 34.34
N ASN A 179 5.97 25.60 34.47
CA ASN A 179 4.72 25.72 35.23
C ASN A 179 3.86 26.94 34.82
N SER A 180 4.00 27.45 33.60
CA SER A 180 3.48 28.76 33.20
C SER A 180 2.31 28.65 32.21
N SER A 181 1.59 29.76 32.01
CA SER A 181 0.52 29.92 31.04
C SER A 181 0.79 31.15 30.18
N LEU A 182 1.17 30.95 28.92
CA LEU A 182 1.53 32.04 28.01
C LEU A 182 0.49 32.09 26.88
N ILE A 183 -0.23 33.20 26.75
CA ILE A 183 -1.30 33.38 25.76
C ILE A 183 -1.14 34.74 25.08
N PHE A 184 -0.56 34.77 23.88
CA PHE A 184 -0.38 36.04 23.19
C PHE A 184 -0.26 35.91 21.67
N ASN A 185 -0.62 37.01 20.99
CA ASN A 185 -0.55 37.15 19.54
C ASN A 185 0.54 38.16 19.18
N THR A 186 1.41 37.78 18.25
CA THR A 186 2.52 38.59 17.74
C THR A 186 2.41 38.87 16.25
N THR A 187 2.94 40.01 15.80
CA THR A 187 3.14 40.24 14.37
C THR A 187 4.43 39.57 13.88
N LEU A 188 5.45 39.51 14.74
CA LEU A 188 6.76 38.91 14.54
C LEU A 188 6.92 37.66 15.45
N GLU A 189 8.14 37.34 15.90
CA GLU A 189 8.44 36.15 16.69
C GLU A 189 7.69 36.12 18.03
N SER A 190 7.20 34.95 18.46
CA SER A 190 6.46 34.82 19.74
C SER A 190 7.36 34.35 20.89
N ILE A 191 8.15 33.30 20.70
CA ILE A 191 9.08 32.77 21.70
C ILE A 191 10.37 32.39 20.96
N GLY A 192 11.48 33.05 21.30
CA GLY A 192 12.80 32.76 20.73
C GLY A 192 13.46 34.00 20.14
N GLY A 193 13.52 34.08 18.81
CA GLY A 193 14.16 35.19 18.11
C GLY A 193 15.47 34.82 17.44
N ASP A 194 16.06 35.78 16.74
CA ASP A 194 17.20 35.59 15.84
C ASP A 194 18.43 34.92 16.47
N GLN A 195 18.72 35.21 17.74
CA GLN A 195 19.88 34.69 18.48
C GLN A 195 19.55 33.50 19.39
N CYS A 196 18.35 32.92 19.24
CA CYS A 196 17.91 31.86 20.16
C CYS A 196 18.53 30.52 19.78
N HIS A 197 19.19 29.88 20.76
CA HIS A 197 19.81 28.57 20.60
C HIS A 197 19.12 27.48 21.44
N SER A 198 18.38 27.87 22.49
CA SER A 198 17.70 26.92 23.38
C SER A 198 16.35 27.43 23.86
N ILE A 199 15.33 26.58 23.74
CA ILE A 199 13.99 26.81 24.29
C ILE A 199 13.57 25.57 25.07
N ASN A 200 13.33 25.72 26.37
CA ASN A 200 12.87 24.66 27.27
C ASN A 200 11.49 25.01 27.82
N ILE A 201 10.50 24.18 27.55
CA ILE A 201 9.12 24.35 28.00
C ILE A 201 8.73 23.12 28.82
N SER A 202 8.39 23.31 30.10
CA SER A 202 8.01 22.22 31.00
C SER A 202 6.72 22.54 31.75
N ASN A 203 5.83 21.55 31.89
CA ASN A 203 4.61 21.64 32.71
C ASN A 203 3.74 22.89 32.41
N SER A 204 3.70 23.33 31.15
CA SER A 204 3.18 24.64 30.78
C SER A 204 2.03 24.58 29.77
N TYR A 205 1.22 25.63 29.74
CA TYR A 205 0.21 25.88 28.71
C TYR A 205 0.65 27.05 27.84
N ILE A 206 0.86 26.83 26.55
CA ILE A 206 1.34 27.83 25.61
C ILE A 206 0.33 27.93 24.47
N ASN A 207 -0.17 29.14 24.21
CA ASN A 207 -1.03 29.43 23.07
C ASN A 207 -0.53 30.71 22.39
N VAL A 208 0.24 30.53 21.33
CA VAL A 208 0.91 31.62 20.63
C VAL A 208 0.57 31.63 19.16
N LEU A 209 0.41 32.83 18.61
CA LEU A 209 0.18 33.05 17.20
C LEU A 209 1.17 34.11 16.71
N SER A 210 1.84 33.84 15.59
CA SER A 210 2.65 34.81 14.87
C SER A 210 2.09 35.06 13.48
N ARG A 211 1.99 36.32 13.09
CA ARG A 211 1.47 36.68 11.77
C ARG A 211 2.50 36.55 10.65
N TYR A 212 3.75 36.97 10.89
CA TYR A 212 4.79 37.11 9.86
C TYR A 212 6.14 36.47 10.26
N SER A 213 6.20 35.64 11.30
CA SER A 213 7.43 34.95 11.68
C SER A 213 7.18 33.61 12.38
N THR A 214 8.26 32.98 12.85
CA THR A 214 8.21 31.74 13.60
C THR A 214 7.60 31.95 14.99
N CYS A 215 6.67 31.08 15.42
CA CYS A 215 6.07 31.21 16.75
C CYS A 215 7.05 30.77 17.84
N ILE A 216 7.60 29.56 17.76
CA ILE A 216 8.56 29.02 18.73
C ILE A 216 9.84 28.62 17.99
N GLY A 217 10.91 29.39 18.18
CA GLY A 217 12.21 29.11 17.57
C GLY A 217 12.94 30.37 17.11
N ASN A 218 13.84 30.21 16.14
CA ASN A 218 14.66 31.28 15.60
C ASN A 218 14.49 31.39 14.08
N ARG A 219 14.96 32.52 13.53
CA ARG A 219 14.92 32.82 12.10
C ARG A 219 16.31 32.85 11.46
N LEU A 220 17.39 32.88 12.26
CA LEU A 220 18.76 32.86 11.73
C LEU A 220 19.32 31.45 11.63
N ASN A 221 20.43 31.36 10.89
CA ASN A 221 21.14 30.12 10.63
C ASN A 221 21.97 29.61 11.83
N GLU A 222 21.37 29.58 13.01
CA GLU A 222 21.99 29.11 14.25
C GLU A 222 21.40 27.76 14.68
N THR A 223 22.17 26.99 15.44
CA THR A 223 21.70 25.69 15.96
C THR A 223 20.65 25.94 17.03
N LEU A 224 19.45 25.34 16.87
CA LEU A 224 18.34 25.50 17.80
C LEU A 224 18.01 24.17 18.49
N ASN A 225 17.96 24.17 19.81
CA ASN A 225 17.50 23.05 20.61
C ASN A 225 16.18 23.41 21.30
N VAL A 226 15.12 22.68 20.99
CA VAL A 226 13.79 22.86 21.59
C VAL A 226 13.41 21.60 22.37
N HIS A 227 13.10 21.77 23.65
CA HIS A 227 12.63 20.69 24.52
C HIS A 227 11.28 21.06 25.11
N ILE A 228 10.26 20.25 24.81
CA ILE A 228 8.89 20.43 25.31
C ILE A 228 8.51 19.18 26.10
N PHE A 229 8.25 19.34 27.40
CA PHE A 229 7.94 18.26 28.32
C PHE A 229 6.64 18.51 29.09
N ASN A 230 5.78 17.50 29.14
CA ASN A 230 4.53 17.51 29.90
C ASN A 230 3.71 18.80 29.72
N SER A 231 3.59 19.28 28.48
CA SER A 231 3.04 20.61 28.17
C SER A 231 1.95 20.56 27.10
N ASN A 232 1.09 21.57 27.11
CA ASN A 232 0.07 21.80 26.07
C ASN A 232 0.48 23.03 25.25
N VAL A 233 0.83 22.85 23.98
CA VAL A 233 1.33 23.93 23.12
C VAL A 233 0.48 24.05 21.87
N THR A 234 -0.07 25.24 21.64
CA THR A 234 -0.67 25.66 20.38
C THR A 234 0.19 26.76 19.77
N ALA A 235 0.71 26.53 18.57
CA ALA A 235 1.55 27.46 17.83
C ALA A 235 1.01 27.61 16.39
N ILE A 236 0.69 28.85 15.98
CA ILE A 236 0.08 29.13 14.67
C ILE A 236 0.84 30.25 13.95
N ALA A 237 1.53 29.92 12.86
CA ALA A 237 2.20 30.87 11.98
C ALA A 237 1.34 31.19 10.76
N GLU A 238 0.82 32.42 10.62
CA GLU A 238 -0.20 32.72 9.60
C GLU A 238 0.35 32.97 8.19
N ARG A 239 1.49 33.62 8.01
CA ARG A 239 1.95 34.01 6.66
C ARG A 239 3.38 33.60 6.35
N GLU A 240 4.26 33.69 7.32
CA GLU A 240 5.68 33.33 7.19
C GLU A 240 6.15 32.61 8.45
N GLY A 241 7.19 31.78 8.33
CA GLY A 241 7.80 31.07 9.45
C GLY A 241 7.18 29.72 9.79
N ALA A 242 7.89 28.99 10.66
CA ALA A 242 7.43 27.73 11.23
C ALA A 242 6.54 27.98 12.46
N ALA A 243 5.65 27.05 12.80
CA ALA A 243 5.00 27.13 14.11
C ALA A 243 6.00 26.77 15.22
N ILE A 244 6.79 25.71 15.02
CA ILE A 244 7.89 25.31 15.90
C ILE A 244 9.08 24.93 15.02
N GLY A 245 10.16 25.71 15.03
CA GLY A 245 11.31 25.39 14.18
C GLY A 245 12.28 26.52 13.90
N ASN A 246 13.15 26.27 12.92
CA ASN A 246 14.11 27.22 12.36
C ASN A 246 13.93 27.31 10.83
N ILE A 247 14.85 27.97 10.14
CA ILE A 247 15.01 28.06 8.68
C ILE A 247 16.06 27.08 8.13
N GLN A 248 16.93 26.50 8.97
CA GLN A 248 17.95 25.52 8.57
C GLN A 248 17.96 24.30 9.46
N LEU A 249 18.36 23.17 8.86
CA LEU A 249 18.26 21.82 9.42
C LEU A 249 19.39 21.54 10.43
N ASN A 250 19.42 22.29 11.54
CA ASN A 250 20.42 22.19 12.60
C ASN A 250 19.76 22.15 13.98
N GLY A 251 20.29 21.32 14.87
CA GLY A 251 19.82 21.19 16.24
C GLY A 251 18.79 20.09 16.45
N THR A 252 18.11 20.13 17.59
CA THR A 252 17.28 19.04 18.10
C THR A 252 15.92 19.52 18.57
N LEU A 253 14.89 18.75 18.28
CA LEU A 253 13.55 18.92 18.84
C LEU A 253 13.18 17.67 19.62
N SER A 254 12.79 17.84 20.88
CA SER A 254 12.26 16.79 21.72
C SER A 254 10.88 17.19 22.25
N ILE A 255 9.87 16.40 21.93
CA ILE A 255 8.50 16.54 22.42
C ILE A 255 8.18 15.28 23.22
N ILE A 256 8.03 15.44 24.54
CA ILE A 256 7.87 14.33 25.48
C ILE A 256 6.61 14.55 26.32
N GLU A 257 5.74 13.54 26.39
CA GLU A 257 4.52 13.54 27.21
C GLU A 257 3.64 14.79 27.02
N SER A 258 3.63 15.35 25.81
CA SER A 258 3.03 16.66 25.53
C SER A 258 1.93 16.58 24.48
N THR A 259 1.04 17.59 24.48
CA THR A 259 0.03 17.79 23.43
C THR A 259 0.38 19.02 22.60
N ILE A 260 0.59 18.84 21.30
CA ILE A 260 1.03 19.90 20.39
C ILE A 260 0.03 20.09 19.25
N ILE A 261 -0.35 21.34 18.99
CA ILE A 261 -1.05 21.77 17.79
C ILE A 261 -0.16 22.80 17.10
N ALA A 262 0.35 22.46 15.92
CA ALA A 262 1.25 23.32 15.14
C ALA A 262 0.69 23.56 13.74
N LYS A 263 0.58 24.81 13.32
CA LYS A 263 0.05 25.14 11.99
C LYS A 263 0.86 26.24 11.33
N THR A 264 1.18 26.08 10.05
CA THR A 264 1.69 27.17 9.23
C THR A 264 0.94 27.26 7.91
N SER A 265 0.50 28.46 7.54
CA SER A 265 -0.02 28.76 6.18
C SER A 265 1.04 29.26 5.22
N ALA A 266 2.29 29.36 5.67
CA ALA A 266 3.40 29.74 4.82
C ALA A 266 3.81 28.58 3.90
N THR A 267 3.88 28.82 2.59
CA THR A 267 4.16 27.76 1.59
C THR A 267 5.59 27.24 1.58
N GLN A 268 6.49 27.92 2.30
CA GLN A 268 7.94 27.67 2.27
C GLN A 268 8.49 27.07 3.57
N PHE A 269 7.63 26.85 4.58
CA PHE A 269 8.06 26.44 5.92
C PHE A 269 7.32 25.21 6.39
N SER A 270 8.02 24.34 7.12
CA SER A 270 7.38 23.29 7.90
C SER A 270 6.57 23.87 9.06
N SER A 271 5.51 23.20 9.49
CA SER A 271 4.83 23.56 10.75
C SER A 271 5.70 23.25 11.95
N ILE A 272 6.18 22.01 12.03
CA ILE A 272 7.19 21.56 12.98
C ILE A 272 8.39 21.13 12.16
N GLY A 273 9.53 21.82 12.22
CA GLY A 273 10.59 21.43 11.31
C GLY A 273 11.91 22.16 11.36
N PHE A 274 12.77 21.75 10.41
CA PHE A 274 14.15 22.20 10.27
C PHE A 274 15.04 21.83 11.48
N PHE A 275 14.89 20.60 11.99
CA PHE A 275 15.78 20.03 13.00
C PHE A 275 16.52 18.82 12.44
N GLY A 276 17.80 18.66 12.81
CA GLY A 276 18.60 17.47 12.44
C GLY A 276 18.11 16.21 13.14
N ASN A 277 17.52 16.36 14.32
CA ASN A 277 16.95 15.28 15.10
C ASN A 277 15.58 15.70 15.67
N ILE A 278 14.55 14.91 15.40
CA ILE A 278 13.19 15.11 15.93
C ILE A 278 12.79 13.87 16.73
N GLN A 279 12.43 14.06 18.00
CA GLN A 279 11.94 13.01 18.88
C GLN A 279 10.54 13.37 19.39
N ILE A 280 9.59 12.45 19.18
CA ILE A 280 8.21 12.56 19.67
C ILE A 280 7.92 11.31 20.51
N LEU A 281 7.86 11.48 21.83
CA LEU A 281 7.79 10.38 22.80
C LEU A 281 6.56 10.54 23.70
N GLY A 282 5.70 9.54 23.79
CA GLY A 282 4.54 9.58 24.70
C GLY A 282 3.57 10.73 24.44
N SER A 283 3.54 11.29 23.22
CA SER A 283 2.94 12.60 22.94
C SER A 283 1.79 12.53 21.91
N VAL A 284 0.96 13.57 21.90
CA VAL A 284 -0.09 13.79 20.89
C VAL A 284 0.28 15.02 20.06
N VAL A 285 0.51 14.85 18.76
CA VAL A 285 0.94 15.94 17.89
C VAL A 285 0.02 16.04 16.68
N ASN A 286 -0.57 17.22 16.46
CA ASN A 286 -1.35 17.53 15.26
C ASN A 286 -0.68 18.71 14.55
N SER A 287 -0.21 18.46 13.32
CA SER A 287 0.54 19.43 12.54
C SER A 287 -0.04 19.59 11.14
N SER A 288 -0.11 20.82 10.63
CA SER A 288 -0.59 21.09 9.28
C SER A 288 0.17 22.22 8.59
N ALA A 289 0.89 21.91 7.50
CA ALA A 289 1.63 22.87 6.70
C ALA A 289 1.06 22.98 5.29
N TYR A 290 1.05 24.20 4.74
CA TYR A 290 0.78 24.41 3.33
C TYR A 290 2.10 24.41 2.55
N GLY A 291 2.22 23.64 1.47
CA GLY A 291 3.36 23.65 0.55
C GLY A 291 4.65 22.96 1.03
N TYR A 292 4.77 22.67 2.32
CA TYR A 292 5.94 22.02 2.91
C TYR A 292 5.55 20.91 3.91
N ALA A 293 6.53 20.32 4.61
CA ALA A 293 6.29 19.23 5.55
C ALA A 293 5.49 19.67 6.78
N ALA A 294 4.52 18.88 7.23
CA ALA A 294 3.85 19.17 8.50
C ALA A 294 4.82 18.95 9.68
N ILE A 295 5.55 17.84 9.65
CA ILE A 295 6.56 17.49 10.64
C ILE A 295 7.83 17.06 9.89
N GLY A 296 8.95 17.73 10.18
CA GLY A 296 10.24 17.48 9.54
C GLY A 296 10.63 18.59 8.56
N GLY A 297 11.10 18.22 7.37
CA GLY A 297 11.55 19.16 6.35
C GLY A 297 12.96 19.72 6.54
N GLY A 298 13.48 20.37 5.49
CA GLY A 298 14.91 20.58 5.32
C GLY A 298 15.32 21.36 4.07
N VAL A 299 16.32 22.23 4.17
CA VAL A 299 16.84 22.91 2.98
C VAL A 299 18.04 22.13 2.43
N GLY A 300 17.99 21.78 1.14
CA GLY A 300 19.11 21.19 0.42
C GLY A 300 19.43 19.73 0.80
N ARG A 301 20.68 19.33 0.61
CA ARG A 301 21.21 17.97 0.86
C ARG A 301 21.60 17.77 2.33
N SER A 302 20.62 17.88 3.22
CA SER A 302 20.78 17.72 4.67
C SER A 302 20.31 16.34 5.13
N GLU A 303 20.82 15.87 6.27
CA GLU A 303 20.40 14.60 6.88
C GLU A 303 19.51 14.86 8.10
N MET A 304 18.42 14.09 8.22
CA MET A 304 17.48 14.16 9.32
C MET A 304 17.26 12.78 9.94
N ASN A 305 17.20 12.75 11.27
CA ASN A 305 16.73 11.59 12.03
C ASN A 305 15.43 11.93 12.73
N MET A 306 14.42 11.07 12.62
CA MET A 306 13.14 11.26 13.28
C MET A 306 12.70 9.98 13.97
N THR A 307 12.30 10.11 15.24
CA THR A 307 11.76 9.01 16.05
C THR A 307 10.40 9.39 16.62
N ILE A 308 9.40 8.56 16.33
CA ILE A 308 8.04 8.66 16.90
C ILE A 308 7.81 7.38 17.71
N LYS A 309 7.63 7.52 19.02
CA LYS A 309 7.46 6.37 19.93
C LYS A 309 6.33 6.58 20.91
N LYS A 310 5.48 5.56 21.10
CA LYS A 310 4.34 5.60 22.04
C LYS A 310 3.48 6.86 21.87
N SER A 311 3.31 7.32 20.64
CA SER A 311 2.73 8.63 20.34
C SER A 311 1.57 8.54 19.34
N SER A 312 0.71 9.56 19.34
CA SER A 312 -0.34 9.76 18.34
C SER A 312 -0.02 11.00 17.50
N VAL A 313 0.33 10.81 16.23
CA VAL A 313 0.81 11.89 15.36
C VAL A 313 -0.06 12.02 14.12
N VAL A 314 -0.52 13.23 13.84
CA VAL A 314 -1.25 13.59 12.62
C VAL A 314 -0.47 14.68 11.89
N GLY A 315 -0.11 14.43 10.63
CA GLY A 315 0.56 15.37 9.75
C GLY A 315 -0.26 15.60 8.48
N PHE A 316 -0.55 16.85 8.18
CA PHE A 316 -1.17 17.26 6.91
C PHE A 316 -0.24 18.18 6.13
N ALA A 317 0.06 17.83 4.90
CA ALA A 317 0.82 18.67 3.98
C ALA A 317 0.15 18.78 2.62
N SER A 318 0.64 19.73 1.84
CA SER A 318 0.06 20.04 0.53
C SER A 318 1.12 20.38 -0.52
N GLY A 319 2.27 19.72 -0.52
CA GLY A 319 3.43 20.14 -1.32
C GLY A 319 4.41 19.05 -1.70
N ASP A 320 5.58 19.47 -2.22
CA ASP A 320 6.66 18.58 -2.68
C ASP A 320 7.44 17.90 -1.53
N SER A 321 7.06 18.18 -0.28
CA SER A 321 7.65 17.58 0.92
C SER A 321 6.75 16.49 1.47
N ALA A 322 7.32 15.53 2.21
CA ALA A 322 6.50 14.55 2.92
C ALA A 322 5.61 15.24 3.97
N ALA A 323 4.40 14.74 4.23
CA ALA A 323 3.59 15.26 5.34
C ALA A 323 4.29 15.02 6.69
N ILE A 324 4.89 13.85 6.87
CA ILE A 324 5.79 13.52 7.97
C ILE A 324 7.10 13.00 7.40
N GLY A 325 8.17 13.78 7.51
CA GLY A 325 9.52 13.36 7.13
C GLY A 325 10.30 14.41 6.38
N GLY A 326 10.99 14.01 5.32
CA GLY A 326 11.91 14.87 4.56
C GLY A 326 11.19 15.81 3.58
N SER A 327 11.82 16.93 3.27
CA SER A 327 11.43 17.82 2.17
C SER A 327 12.24 17.51 0.91
N ARG A 328 12.37 18.49 0.01
CA ARG A 328 13.10 18.36 -1.24
C ARG A 328 14.59 18.10 -1.00
N SER A 329 15.10 17.00 -1.55
CA SER A 329 16.52 16.60 -1.50
C SER A 329 17.11 16.32 -0.11
N THR A 330 16.26 16.15 0.91
CA THR A 330 16.68 15.75 2.26
C THR A 330 16.89 14.24 2.35
N SER A 331 17.92 13.82 3.07
CA SER A 331 18.11 12.42 3.47
C SER A 331 17.48 12.18 4.84
N ILE A 332 16.67 11.13 4.99
CA ILE A 332 15.95 10.85 6.24
C ILE A 332 16.11 9.40 6.71
N SER A 333 16.25 9.25 8.04
CA SER A 333 15.97 8.01 8.76
C SER A 333 14.77 8.22 9.68
N LEU A 334 13.70 7.45 9.47
CA LEU A 334 12.45 7.56 10.21
C LEU A 334 12.13 6.25 10.94
N LEU A 335 11.86 6.36 12.24
CA LEU A 335 11.52 5.25 13.12
C LEU A 335 10.17 5.52 13.80
N VAL A 336 9.20 4.63 13.57
CA VAL A 336 7.87 4.67 14.18
C VAL A 336 7.68 3.40 15.01
N ILE A 337 7.53 3.54 16.33
CA ILE A 337 7.43 2.41 17.27
C ILE A 337 6.22 2.58 18.18
N GLU A 338 5.39 1.55 18.34
CA GLU A 338 4.27 1.54 19.30
C GLU A 338 3.37 2.78 19.17
N SER A 339 3.17 3.28 17.94
CA SER A 339 2.56 4.59 17.70
C SER A 339 1.38 4.51 16.72
N THR A 340 0.51 5.52 16.76
CA THR A 340 -0.51 5.76 15.73
C THR A 340 -0.11 6.98 14.93
N VAL A 341 0.07 6.82 13.61
CA VAL A 341 0.50 7.90 12.72
C VAL A 341 -0.46 8.04 11.56
N LYS A 342 -0.97 9.24 11.32
CA LYS A 342 -1.75 9.60 10.14
C LYS A 342 -1.02 10.68 9.34
N ALA A 343 -0.75 10.44 8.07
CA ALA A 343 0.01 11.36 7.22
C ALA A 343 -0.67 11.55 5.86
N ASP A 344 -1.25 12.73 5.64
CA ASP A 344 -2.01 13.04 4.42
C ASP A 344 -1.28 14.13 3.62
N ASN A 345 -1.04 13.88 2.32
CA ASN A 345 -0.51 14.88 1.39
C ASN A 345 -1.46 15.11 0.22
N ASP A 346 -2.09 16.29 0.18
CA ASP A 346 -3.12 16.65 -0.81
C ASP A 346 -2.55 17.18 -2.15
N ALA A 347 -1.23 17.24 -2.28
CA ALA A 347 -0.49 17.69 -3.46
C ALA A 347 -0.88 19.07 -4.05
N LYS A 348 -1.64 19.92 -3.33
CA LYS A 348 -2.19 21.17 -3.89
C LYS A 348 -1.13 22.17 -4.37
N TYR A 349 0.05 22.17 -3.74
CA TYR A 349 1.18 23.06 -4.04
C TYR A 349 2.45 22.28 -4.42
N GLY A 350 2.34 20.99 -4.72
CA GLY A 350 3.48 20.16 -5.14
C GLY A 350 3.06 18.70 -5.30
N ARG A 351 3.60 18.02 -6.32
CA ARG A 351 3.09 16.71 -6.78
C ARG A 351 3.84 15.53 -6.18
N TYR A 352 4.99 15.78 -5.58
CA TYR A 352 5.99 14.74 -5.34
C TYR A 352 6.16 14.36 -3.86
N GLY A 353 5.45 14.99 -2.93
CA GLY A 353 5.62 14.72 -1.51
C GLY A 353 4.97 13.40 -1.07
N ALA A 354 5.69 12.61 -0.27
CA ALA A 354 5.12 11.42 0.36
C ALA A 354 4.05 11.78 1.43
N GLY A 355 3.31 10.78 1.90
CA GLY A 355 2.60 10.91 3.17
C GLY A 355 3.60 10.86 4.32
N ILE A 356 4.25 9.72 4.49
CA ILE A 356 5.32 9.48 5.45
C ILE A 356 6.60 9.02 4.73
N GLY A 357 7.72 9.70 4.98
CA GLY A 357 9.02 9.36 4.38
C GLY A 357 9.73 10.55 3.74
N GLY A 358 9.92 10.53 2.42
CA GLY A 358 10.74 11.49 1.69
C GLY A 358 9.94 12.49 0.84
N GLY A 359 10.51 13.67 0.62
CA GLY A 359 10.01 14.63 -0.37
C GLY A 359 10.59 14.39 -1.76
N ARG A 360 10.38 15.34 -2.67
CA ARG A 360 10.92 15.34 -4.03
C ARG A 360 12.44 15.17 -4.05
N ARG A 361 12.96 14.19 -4.80
CA ARG A 361 14.41 13.86 -4.85
C ARG A 361 15.03 13.57 -3.48
N GLY A 362 14.24 13.22 -2.46
CA GLY A 362 14.73 12.88 -1.13
C GLY A 362 15.32 11.47 -1.08
N THR A 363 16.20 11.23 -0.11
CA THR A 363 16.78 9.90 0.13
C THR A 363 16.25 9.34 1.45
N ILE A 364 15.66 8.16 1.46
CA ILE A 364 15.25 7.47 2.67
C ILE A 364 16.30 6.41 2.96
N LYS A 365 17.19 6.68 3.91
CA LYS A 365 18.16 5.68 4.38
C LYS A 365 17.46 4.55 5.10
N LYS A 366 16.44 4.89 5.89
CA LYS A 366 15.67 3.91 6.64
C LYS A 366 14.27 4.41 6.96
N LEU A 367 13.27 3.59 6.73
CA LEU A 367 11.91 3.78 7.22
C LEU A 367 11.48 2.51 7.96
N ILE A 368 11.38 2.57 9.28
CA ILE A 368 10.96 1.43 10.09
C ILE A 368 9.64 1.73 10.80
N ILE A 369 8.68 0.83 10.68
CA ILE A 369 7.39 0.85 11.37
C ILE A 369 7.27 -0.45 12.18
N LYS A 370 7.21 -0.36 13.50
CA LYS A 370 7.15 -1.49 14.43
C LYS A 370 6.01 -1.34 15.42
N ALA A 371 5.24 -2.41 15.65
CA ALA A 371 4.10 -2.43 16.56
C ALA A 371 3.20 -1.19 16.46
N SER A 372 2.99 -0.67 15.24
CA SER A 372 2.38 0.64 15.01
C SER A 372 1.20 0.57 14.05
N ASN A 373 0.31 1.55 14.14
CA ASN A 373 -0.76 1.77 13.17
C ASN A 373 -0.43 3.02 12.35
N VAL A 374 -0.11 2.83 11.07
CA VAL A 374 0.26 3.92 10.16
C VAL A 374 -0.75 3.98 9.02
N SER A 375 -1.36 5.14 8.83
CA SER A 375 -2.22 5.44 7.68
C SER A 375 -1.64 6.62 6.93
N ALA A 376 -1.36 6.46 5.65
CA ALA A 376 -0.88 7.53 4.82
C ALA A 376 -1.65 7.63 3.50
N THR A 377 -1.83 8.85 3.02
CA THR A 377 -2.49 9.11 1.74
C THR A 377 -1.74 10.15 0.92
N THR A 378 -1.75 9.97 -0.39
CA THR A 378 -1.27 10.94 -1.37
C THR A 378 -2.26 11.02 -2.52
N VAL A 379 -2.24 12.13 -3.26
CA VAL A 379 -3.16 12.33 -4.40
C VAL A 379 -2.45 12.46 -5.76
N ASP A 380 -1.13 12.27 -5.82
CA ASP A 380 -0.36 12.46 -7.07
C ASP A 380 0.92 11.57 -7.13
N ASN A 381 2.10 12.13 -7.39
CA ASN A 381 3.33 11.39 -7.67
C ASN A 381 4.15 10.99 -6.43
N GLY A 382 3.69 11.30 -5.22
CA GLY A 382 4.34 10.88 -3.98
C GLY A 382 3.83 9.53 -3.49
N SER A 383 4.69 8.73 -2.87
CA SER A 383 4.26 7.48 -2.22
C SER A 383 3.65 7.79 -0.85
N PRO A 384 2.48 7.25 -0.49
CA PRO A 384 1.93 7.33 0.86
C PRO A 384 2.95 6.93 1.93
N ILE A 385 3.60 5.76 1.78
CA ILE A 385 4.63 5.28 2.71
C ILE A 385 5.92 5.04 1.93
N GLY A 386 6.89 5.94 2.08
CA GLY A 386 8.21 5.83 1.47
C GLY A 386 8.59 7.08 0.69
N GLY A 387 9.11 6.91 -0.52
CA GLY A 387 9.77 7.95 -1.29
C GLY A 387 8.80 8.94 -1.93
N GLY A 388 9.20 10.20 -1.96
CA GLY A 388 8.58 11.18 -2.84
C GLY A 388 8.78 10.83 -4.32
N GLY A 389 8.11 11.54 -5.21
CA GLY A 389 8.32 11.38 -6.65
C GLY A 389 9.57 12.11 -7.16
N GLU A 390 9.99 11.76 -8.38
CA GLU A 390 11.16 12.26 -9.09
C GLU A 390 12.51 11.99 -8.37
N ILE A 391 13.17 10.89 -8.74
CA ILE A 391 14.55 10.53 -8.33
C ILE A 391 14.70 10.44 -6.79
N ALA A 392 13.70 9.90 -6.09
CA ALA A 392 13.86 9.54 -4.69
C ALA A 392 14.55 8.17 -4.57
N PHE A 393 15.51 8.06 -3.65
CA PHE A 393 16.23 6.82 -3.36
C PHE A 393 15.82 6.29 -2.01
N ILE A 394 15.49 5.00 -1.91
CA ILE A 394 15.10 4.35 -0.68
C ILE A 394 16.01 3.15 -0.46
N ASP A 395 16.80 3.16 0.60
CA ASP A 395 17.67 2.03 0.90
C ASP A 395 16.87 0.91 1.59
N TYR A 396 15.98 1.25 2.51
CA TYR A 396 15.30 0.23 3.32
C TYR A 396 13.97 0.69 3.90
N ILE A 397 12.92 -0.09 3.63
CA ILE A 397 11.62 -0.01 4.32
C ILE A 397 11.41 -1.30 5.10
N GLU A 398 11.08 -1.19 6.39
CA GLU A 398 10.64 -2.30 7.23
C GLU A 398 9.30 -2.00 7.88
N ILE A 399 8.36 -2.93 7.75
CA ILE A 399 7.08 -2.91 8.48
C ILE A 399 6.94 -4.23 9.22
N SER A 400 6.99 -4.19 10.54
CA SER A 400 7.08 -5.40 11.35
C SER A 400 6.37 -5.35 12.70
N ASP A 401 6.45 -6.45 13.45
CA ASP A 401 6.03 -6.56 14.85
C ASP A 401 4.52 -6.29 15.06
N HIS A 402 3.65 -6.95 14.28
CA HIS A 402 2.19 -6.78 14.30
C HIS A 402 1.70 -5.38 13.91
N SER A 403 2.49 -4.65 13.12
CA SER A 403 2.07 -3.35 12.59
C SER A 403 0.91 -3.47 11.61
N TYR A 404 0.07 -2.44 11.60
CA TYR A 404 -0.91 -2.19 10.55
C TYR A 404 -0.45 -0.99 9.72
N ALA A 405 -0.33 -1.15 8.40
CA ALA A 405 -0.01 -0.05 7.50
C ALA A 405 -1.05 0.06 6.37
N TYR A 406 -1.62 1.24 6.23
CA TYR A 406 -2.51 1.63 5.15
C TYR A 406 -1.85 2.70 4.30
N GLY A 407 -1.66 2.44 3.01
CA GLY A 407 -1.17 3.40 2.03
C GLY A 407 -2.15 3.54 0.88
N HIS A 408 -2.58 4.75 0.56
CA HIS A 408 -3.44 4.99 -0.59
C HIS A 408 -2.97 6.18 -1.43
N ASN A 409 -2.55 5.89 -2.65
CA ASN A 409 -2.25 6.89 -3.66
C ASN A 409 -3.44 7.00 -4.63
N SER A 410 -4.11 8.15 -4.60
CA SER A 410 -5.24 8.46 -5.50
C SER A 410 -4.82 9.16 -6.79
N GLY A 411 -3.52 9.27 -7.06
CA GLY A 411 -2.97 9.85 -8.28
C GLY A 411 -3.40 9.10 -9.53
N SER A 412 -4.08 9.82 -10.43
CA SER A 412 -4.60 9.30 -11.70
C SER A 412 -3.73 9.65 -12.92
N HIS A 413 -2.60 10.30 -12.71
CA HIS A 413 -1.71 10.77 -13.79
C HIS A 413 -0.57 9.78 -14.05
N GLN A 414 0.05 9.95 -15.22
CA GLN A 414 1.35 9.35 -15.48
C GLN A 414 2.34 9.79 -14.39
N TYR A 415 3.21 8.89 -13.95
CA TYR A 415 4.18 9.05 -12.85
C TYR A 415 3.63 8.95 -11.42
N SER A 416 2.38 8.56 -11.22
CA SER A 416 1.87 8.24 -9.88
C SER A 416 2.68 7.11 -9.25
N ASN A 417 3.13 7.27 -8.00
CA ASN A 417 4.06 6.33 -7.37
C ASN A 417 3.37 5.19 -6.61
N SER A 418 4.17 4.26 -6.09
CA SER A 418 3.65 3.13 -5.31
C SER A 418 2.99 3.54 -4.00
N ALA A 419 2.10 2.71 -3.44
CA ALA A 419 1.51 2.97 -2.13
C ALA A 419 2.55 2.84 -1.01
N ILE A 420 3.31 1.74 -1.06
CA ILE A 420 4.46 1.46 -0.19
C ILE A 420 5.70 1.23 -1.06
N GLY A 421 6.70 2.08 -0.88
CA GLY A 421 7.90 2.10 -1.71
C GLY A 421 8.20 3.51 -2.20
N GLY A 422 8.64 3.63 -3.45
CA GLY A 422 8.78 4.91 -4.12
C GLY A 422 9.57 4.77 -5.40
N TYR A 423 10.17 5.86 -5.88
CA TYR A 423 10.88 5.90 -7.17
C TYR A 423 11.91 4.75 -7.24
N TYR A 424 13.09 4.87 -6.63
CA TYR A 424 14.02 3.76 -6.47
C TYR A 424 13.92 3.18 -5.06
N CYS A 425 13.83 1.85 -4.93
CA CYS A 425 13.82 1.18 -3.63
C CYS A 425 14.73 -0.05 -3.62
N ASP A 426 15.70 -0.11 -2.73
CA ASP A 426 16.55 -1.30 -2.60
C ASP A 426 15.72 -2.43 -1.95
N THR A 427 15.38 -2.32 -0.66
CA THR A 427 14.64 -3.39 0.03
C THR A 427 13.32 -2.91 0.65
N ILE A 428 12.25 -3.65 0.38
CA ILE A 428 11.00 -3.60 1.15
C ILE A 428 10.86 -4.91 1.92
N ASN A 429 10.85 -4.83 3.26
CA ASN A 429 10.72 -5.97 4.15
C ASN A 429 9.46 -5.85 5.02
N ILE A 430 8.55 -6.80 4.90
CA ILE A 430 7.29 -6.83 5.63
C ILE A 430 7.22 -8.16 6.38
N THR A 431 7.13 -8.12 7.70
CA THR A 431 7.22 -9.32 8.54
C THR A 431 6.25 -9.25 9.70
N ASP A 432 5.41 -10.27 9.91
CA ASP A 432 4.40 -10.27 10.99
C ASP A 432 3.51 -9.01 10.95
N ALA A 433 3.04 -8.58 9.77
CA ALA A 433 2.29 -7.32 9.62
C ALA A 433 0.99 -7.48 8.81
N THR A 434 0.08 -6.52 8.95
CA THR A 434 -1.11 -6.39 8.11
C THR A 434 -1.02 -5.14 7.25
N ILE A 435 -1.10 -5.31 5.93
CA ILE A 435 -0.89 -4.23 4.96
C ILE A 435 -2.10 -4.08 4.05
N SER A 436 -2.51 -2.84 3.82
CA SER A 436 -3.45 -2.46 2.76
C SER A 436 -2.82 -1.35 1.93
N ALA A 437 -2.42 -1.67 0.71
CA ALA A 437 -1.60 -0.80 -0.13
C ALA A 437 -2.26 -0.59 -1.50
N HIS A 438 -2.65 0.63 -1.81
CA HIS A 438 -3.31 1.01 -3.05
C HIS A 438 -2.44 1.99 -3.84
N GLY A 439 -1.79 1.51 -4.89
CA GLY A 439 -0.96 2.32 -5.79
C GLY A 439 -1.79 3.22 -6.70
N GLY A 440 -1.16 4.26 -7.24
CA GLY A 440 -1.76 5.12 -8.26
C GLY A 440 -1.87 4.44 -9.64
N ALA A 441 -2.27 5.19 -10.65
CA ALA A 441 -2.46 4.72 -12.03
C ALA A 441 -1.27 3.90 -12.60
N GLU A 442 -0.04 4.37 -12.40
CA GLU A 442 1.18 3.68 -12.84
C GLU A 442 1.97 3.02 -11.71
N GLY A 443 1.66 3.36 -10.46
CA GLY A 443 2.39 2.92 -9.28
C GLY A 443 1.98 1.53 -8.80
N CYS A 444 2.88 0.87 -8.09
CA CYS A 444 2.55 -0.42 -7.47
C CYS A 444 1.73 -0.27 -6.19
N GLY A 445 1.04 -1.31 -5.75
CA GLY A 445 0.60 -1.37 -4.34
C GLY A 445 1.83 -1.37 -3.43
N ILE A 446 2.68 -2.37 -3.60
CA ILE A 446 3.96 -2.53 -2.88
C ILE A 446 5.08 -2.70 -3.90
N GLY A 447 6.06 -1.81 -3.91
CA GLY A 447 7.20 -1.90 -4.82
C GLY A 447 7.64 -0.55 -5.39
N GLY A 448 8.05 -0.58 -6.66
CA GLY A 448 8.71 0.54 -7.32
C GLY A 448 7.74 1.57 -7.89
N GLY A 449 8.28 2.75 -8.18
CA GLY A 449 7.65 3.79 -8.98
C GLY A 449 7.97 3.65 -10.47
N PRO A 450 7.30 4.45 -11.33
CA PRO A 450 7.50 4.37 -12.78
C PRO A 450 8.96 4.59 -13.20
N GLU A 451 9.42 3.73 -14.09
CA GLU A 451 10.75 3.63 -14.71
C GLU A 451 11.88 3.27 -13.76
N GLN A 452 11.56 2.70 -12.60
CA GLN A 452 12.56 2.48 -11.56
C GLN A 452 12.51 1.10 -10.94
N ASP A 453 13.70 0.65 -10.54
CA ASP A 453 13.89 -0.68 -10.03
C ASP A 453 13.62 -0.78 -8.54
N VAL A 454 13.10 -1.95 -8.15
CA VAL A 454 13.21 -2.44 -6.79
C VAL A 454 14.27 -3.53 -6.75
N ARG A 455 15.16 -3.56 -5.74
CA ARG A 455 16.06 -4.71 -5.64
C ARG A 455 15.30 -5.94 -5.16
N GLN A 456 14.65 -5.88 -4.00
CA GLN A 456 13.90 -7.01 -3.47
C GLN A 456 12.67 -6.62 -2.64
N ILE A 457 11.68 -7.51 -2.66
CA ILE A 457 10.48 -7.42 -1.82
C ILE A 457 10.36 -8.71 -1.02
N ILE A 458 10.30 -8.60 0.30
CA ILE A 458 10.23 -9.72 1.24
C ILE A 458 8.95 -9.57 2.06
N ILE A 459 8.09 -10.59 2.04
CA ILE A 459 6.82 -10.66 2.76
C ILE A 459 6.79 -11.98 3.54
N GLU A 460 6.82 -11.91 4.86
CA GLU A 460 6.83 -13.09 5.73
C GLU A 460 5.77 -13.01 6.82
N ARG A 461 5.05 -14.11 7.06
CA ARG A 461 4.06 -14.22 8.15
C ARG A 461 3.05 -13.06 8.20
N SER A 462 2.67 -12.55 7.04
CA SER A 462 1.92 -11.30 6.91
C SER A 462 0.60 -11.48 6.18
N LYS A 463 -0.33 -10.56 6.41
CA LYS A 463 -1.58 -10.44 5.66
C LYS A 463 -1.53 -9.21 4.77
N ILE A 464 -1.60 -9.42 3.46
CA ILE A 464 -1.40 -8.37 2.46
C ILE A 464 -2.64 -8.22 1.60
N ASN A 465 -3.12 -6.98 1.47
CA ASN A 465 -4.03 -6.55 0.43
C ASN A 465 -3.34 -5.46 -0.38
N ALA A 466 -2.87 -5.80 -1.57
CA ALA A 466 -2.18 -4.87 -2.46
C ALA A 466 -2.98 -4.69 -3.74
N THR A 467 -3.16 -3.43 -4.16
CA THR A 467 -3.78 -3.09 -5.44
C THR A 467 -2.94 -2.04 -6.18
N SER A 468 -2.99 -2.05 -7.50
CA SER A 468 -2.44 -0.98 -8.35
C SER A 468 -3.49 -0.46 -9.32
N GLY A 469 -3.22 0.70 -9.91
CA GLY A 469 -3.96 1.22 -11.06
C GLY A 469 -3.67 0.43 -12.34
N SER A 470 -3.74 1.09 -13.50
CA SER A 470 -3.68 0.43 -14.80
C SER A 470 -2.33 -0.22 -15.15
N HIS A 471 -1.19 0.34 -14.76
CA HIS A 471 0.10 -0.08 -15.34
C HIS A 471 1.11 -0.73 -14.38
N GLY A 472 1.05 -0.41 -13.10
CA GLY A 472 1.93 -0.99 -12.09
C GLY A 472 1.51 -2.38 -11.67
N ALA A 473 2.43 -3.21 -11.18
CA ALA A 473 2.05 -4.45 -10.51
C ALA A 473 1.40 -4.17 -9.15
N ALA A 474 0.52 -5.04 -8.65
CA ALA A 474 0.03 -4.86 -7.29
C ALA A 474 1.17 -5.07 -6.26
N ILE A 475 2.01 -6.09 -6.49
CA ILE A 475 3.27 -6.31 -5.78
C ILE A 475 4.38 -6.52 -6.81
N GLY A 476 5.38 -5.62 -6.83
CA GLY A 476 6.55 -5.78 -7.69
C GLY A 476 7.01 -4.52 -8.41
N GLY A 477 7.19 -4.63 -9.73
CA GLY A 477 7.67 -3.55 -10.60
C GLY A 477 6.55 -2.67 -11.15
N SER A 478 6.85 -1.40 -11.37
CA SER A 478 5.96 -0.44 -12.06
C SER A 478 6.26 -0.42 -13.57
N VAL A 479 5.66 0.51 -14.31
CA VAL A 479 5.95 0.79 -15.74
C VAL A 479 7.46 0.91 -15.93
N ALA A 480 8.07 0.15 -16.83
CA ALA A 480 9.51 0.20 -17.11
C ALA A 480 10.45 0.02 -15.88
N GLY A 481 9.94 -0.40 -14.71
CA GLY A 481 10.72 -0.73 -13.51
C GLY A 481 10.81 -2.23 -13.23
N VAL A 482 12.00 -2.73 -12.85
CA VAL A 482 12.28 -4.18 -12.69
C VAL A 482 12.46 -4.54 -11.21
N VAL A 483 12.04 -5.73 -10.80
CA VAL A 483 12.49 -6.32 -9.51
C VAL A 483 13.75 -7.16 -9.77
N LYS A 484 14.90 -6.70 -9.26
CA LYS A 484 16.23 -7.23 -9.63
C LYS A 484 16.59 -8.57 -8.99
N ASP A 485 16.39 -8.70 -7.69
CA ASP A 485 16.78 -9.90 -6.93
C ASP A 485 15.57 -10.83 -6.76
N GLY A 486 14.39 -10.28 -6.45
CA GLY A 486 13.14 -11.02 -6.49
C GLY A 486 12.07 -10.58 -5.49
N ILE A 487 10.93 -11.28 -5.58
CA ILE A 487 9.78 -11.17 -4.70
C ILE A 487 9.68 -12.48 -3.91
N PHE A 488 9.74 -12.40 -2.58
CA PHE A 488 9.72 -13.54 -1.68
C PHE A 488 8.49 -13.45 -0.77
N ILE A 489 7.56 -14.39 -0.91
CA ILE A 489 6.33 -14.48 -0.12
C ILE A 489 6.36 -15.80 0.66
N ARG A 490 6.46 -15.73 1.99
CA ARG A 490 6.56 -16.90 2.86
C ARG A 490 5.54 -16.88 3.99
N ASN A 491 4.89 -18.00 4.26
CA ASN A 491 3.97 -18.16 5.41
C ASN A 491 2.89 -17.06 5.47
N SER A 492 2.43 -16.56 4.32
CA SER A 492 1.61 -15.34 4.24
C SER A 492 0.26 -15.56 3.56
N ASP A 493 -0.69 -14.67 3.83
CA ASP A 493 -1.97 -14.56 3.14
C ASP A 493 -1.95 -13.28 2.28
N VAL A 494 -1.94 -13.45 0.96
CA VAL A 494 -1.73 -12.34 0.02
C VAL A 494 -2.88 -12.27 -0.97
N PHE A 495 -3.52 -11.11 -1.01
CA PHE A 495 -4.40 -10.69 -2.08
C PHE A 495 -3.73 -9.57 -2.88
N ALA A 496 -3.51 -9.82 -4.17
CA ALA A 496 -2.86 -8.90 -5.09
C ALA A 496 -3.77 -8.66 -6.31
N PHE A 497 -4.12 -7.40 -6.58
CA PHE A 497 -5.00 -7.02 -7.68
C PHE A 497 -4.44 -5.87 -8.51
N SER A 498 -4.05 -6.13 -9.75
CA SER A 498 -3.60 -5.10 -10.70
C SER A 498 -4.78 -4.55 -11.52
N GLY A 499 -4.76 -3.28 -11.94
CA GLY A 499 -5.85 -2.67 -12.72
C GLY A 499 -7.13 -2.44 -11.91
N PHE A 500 -7.01 -1.97 -10.67
CA PHE A 500 -8.16 -1.59 -9.85
C PHE A 500 -8.67 -0.20 -10.27
N GLY A 501 -9.96 -0.06 -10.58
CA GLY A 501 -10.58 1.21 -11.00
C GLY A 501 -10.45 1.55 -12.48
N ASP A 502 -9.30 1.24 -13.10
CA ASP A 502 -9.12 1.25 -14.55
C ASP A 502 -9.35 -0.15 -15.12
N PHE A 503 -10.21 -0.29 -16.12
CA PHE A 503 -10.52 -1.61 -16.66
C PHE A 503 -9.33 -2.32 -17.34
N HIS A 504 -8.20 -1.63 -17.55
CA HIS A 504 -7.00 -2.15 -18.23
C HIS A 504 -5.87 -2.40 -17.25
N ALA A 505 -5.49 -3.67 -17.07
CA ALA A 505 -4.30 -4.05 -16.29
C ALA A 505 -3.15 -4.42 -17.24
N CYS A 506 -2.17 -3.54 -17.37
CA CYS A 506 -0.92 -3.78 -18.10
C CYS A 506 0.14 -4.44 -17.21
N GLY A 507 0.13 -4.19 -15.89
CA GLY A 507 1.02 -4.83 -14.92
C GLY A 507 0.50 -6.18 -14.45
N ALA A 508 1.42 -7.09 -14.04
CA ALA A 508 1.05 -8.33 -13.39
C ALA A 508 0.43 -8.07 -12.01
N ALA A 509 -0.32 -9.02 -11.44
CA ALA A 509 -0.74 -8.85 -10.05
C ALA A 509 0.48 -8.99 -9.10
N ILE A 510 1.32 -10.00 -9.33
CA ILE A 510 2.59 -10.19 -8.64
C ILE A 510 3.70 -10.39 -9.67
N GLY A 511 4.69 -9.49 -9.69
CA GLY A 511 5.84 -9.58 -10.58
C GLY A 511 6.15 -8.27 -11.29
N GLY A 512 6.16 -8.28 -12.61
CA GLY A 512 6.53 -7.12 -13.44
C GLY A 512 5.38 -6.17 -13.76
N GLY A 513 5.69 -4.90 -13.99
CA GLY A 513 4.77 -3.88 -14.47
C GLY A 513 4.76 -3.79 -16.00
N TYR A 514 4.21 -2.71 -16.56
CA TYR A 514 4.18 -2.50 -18.02
C TYR A 514 5.61 -2.53 -18.61
N TYR A 515 5.86 -3.40 -19.60
CA TYR A 515 7.16 -3.61 -20.24
C TYR A 515 8.26 -4.18 -19.34
N THR A 516 7.95 -4.63 -18.12
CA THR A 516 8.99 -5.16 -17.22
C THR A 516 8.74 -6.54 -16.72
N GLN A 517 9.85 -7.25 -16.59
CA GLN A 517 9.90 -8.59 -16.02
C GLN A 517 10.17 -8.53 -14.52
N ASN A 518 9.82 -9.61 -13.83
CA ASN A 518 10.46 -9.94 -12.56
C ASN A 518 11.58 -10.95 -12.83
N HIS A 519 12.71 -10.86 -12.14
CA HIS A 519 13.74 -11.89 -12.25
C HIS A 519 13.36 -13.17 -11.52
N LEU A 520 12.81 -13.06 -10.31
CA LEU A 520 12.50 -14.20 -9.45
C LEU A 520 11.27 -13.92 -8.57
N THR A 521 10.26 -14.81 -8.65
CA THR A 521 9.15 -14.87 -7.70
C THR A 521 9.26 -16.19 -6.93
N VAL A 522 9.30 -16.14 -5.60
CA VAL A 522 9.23 -17.32 -4.73
C VAL A 522 8.03 -17.20 -3.81
N ILE A 523 7.13 -18.19 -3.85
CA ILE A 523 5.96 -18.31 -2.99
C ILE A 523 6.10 -19.63 -2.22
N GLU A 524 6.11 -19.56 -0.89
CA GLU A 524 6.35 -20.71 -0.02
C GLU A 524 5.37 -20.72 1.15
N ASN A 525 4.75 -21.87 1.45
CA ASN A 525 3.84 -22.06 2.59
C ASN A 525 2.75 -20.96 2.68
N SER A 526 2.24 -20.47 1.55
CA SER A 526 1.40 -19.26 1.50
C SER A 526 0.07 -19.51 0.80
N ASN A 527 -0.92 -18.68 1.13
CA ASN A 527 -2.17 -18.57 0.40
C ASN A 527 -2.12 -17.29 -0.45
N VAL A 528 -2.17 -17.42 -1.77
CA VAL A 528 -2.01 -16.28 -2.68
C VAL A 528 -3.17 -16.21 -3.66
N THR A 529 -3.81 -15.05 -3.73
CA THR A 529 -4.78 -14.69 -4.78
C THR A 529 -4.19 -13.54 -5.60
N ALA A 530 -3.92 -13.79 -6.87
CA ALA A 530 -3.25 -12.87 -7.78
C ALA A 530 -4.09 -12.63 -9.04
N ILE A 531 -4.63 -11.43 -9.22
CA ILE A 531 -5.57 -11.09 -10.29
C ILE A 531 -5.09 -9.85 -11.05
N ALA A 532 -4.93 -9.96 -12.38
CA ALA A 532 -4.58 -8.82 -13.24
C ALA A 532 -5.83 -8.18 -13.87
N GLY A 533 -6.69 -7.55 -13.08
CA GLY A 533 -7.75 -6.68 -13.58
C GLY A 533 -8.87 -7.34 -14.39
N TYR A 534 -9.73 -6.51 -14.99
CA TYR A 534 -10.88 -6.97 -15.76
C TYR A 534 -10.50 -7.35 -17.19
N TYR A 535 -9.70 -6.53 -17.88
CA TYR A 535 -9.16 -6.79 -19.23
C TYR A 535 -7.63 -6.95 -19.22
N GLY A 536 -7.11 -7.79 -18.33
CA GLY A 536 -5.67 -7.88 -18.09
C GLY A 536 -4.83 -8.37 -19.25
N SER A 537 -3.83 -7.56 -19.58
CA SER A 537 -2.72 -7.89 -20.46
C SER A 537 -1.49 -8.36 -19.67
N GLY A 538 -1.43 -8.08 -18.36
CA GLY A 538 -0.45 -8.66 -17.45
C GLY A 538 -0.78 -10.09 -17.02
N ALA A 539 0.22 -10.82 -16.55
CA ALA A 539 -0.01 -12.13 -15.93
C ALA A 539 -0.64 -12.00 -14.54
N GLY A 540 -1.32 -13.03 -14.05
CA GLY A 540 -1.67 -13.09 -12.62
C GLY A 540 -0.39 -13.06 -11.77
N ILE A 541 0.54 -13.97 -12.06
CA ILE A 541 1.88 -14.02 -11.47
C ILE A 541 2.92 -14.12 -12.58
N GLY A 542 3.89 -13.20 -12.63
CA GLY A 542 4.99 -13.22 -13.59
C GLY A 542 5.19 -11.89 -14.29
N GLY A 543 5.15 -11.88 -15.62
CA GLY A 543 5.43 -10.69 -16.44
C GLY A 543 4.21 -9.76 -16.59
N GLY A 544 4.45 -8.45 -16.63
CA GLY A 544 3.49 -7.52 -17.21
C GLY A 544 3.42 -7.66 -18.73
N ILE A 545 2.58 -6.86 -19.38
CA ILE A 545 2.48 -6.86 -20.84
C ILE A 545 3.86 -6.57 -21.48
N MET A 546 4.20 -7.34 -22.50
CA MET A 546 5.48 -7.38 -23.22
C MET A 546 6.69 -7.78 -22.38
N ALA A 547 6.47 -8.48 -21.26
CA ALA A 547 7.55 -8.94 -20.39
C ALA A 547 7.58 -10.46 -20.20
N SER A 548 8.78 -10.99 -19.94
CA SER A 548 9.00 -12.42 -19.69
C SER A 548 8.41 -12.88 -18.35
N ALA A 549 8.23 -14.19 -18.20
CA ALA A 549 7.80 -14.81 -16.95
C ALA A 549 8.85 -14.71 -15.83
N GLY A 550 10.14 -14.60 -16.17
CA GLY A 550 11.24 -14.75 -15.23
C GLY A 550 11.34 -16.17 -14.66
N GLN A 551 11.82 -16.28 -13.42
CA GLN A 551 11.77 -17.51 -12.63
C GLN A 551 10.61 -17.42 -11.63
N ILE A 552 9.72 -18.41 -11.64
CA ILE A 552 8.58 -18.47 -10.73
C ILE A 552 8.63 -19.81 -10.00
N PHE A 553 8.82 -19.78 -8.68
CA PHE A 553 8.87 -20.95 -7.85
C PHE A 553 7.75 -20.93 -6.80
N ILE A 554 6.94 -21.98 -6.78
CA ILE A 554 5.81 -22.12 -5.86
C ILE A 554 5.96 -23.44 -5.10
N TYR A 555 6.05 -23.36 -3.77
CA TYR A 555 6.31 -24.49 -2.87
C TYR A 555 5.25 -24.54 -1.78
N HIS A 556 4.67 -25.71 -1.53
CA HIS A 556 3.80 -25.94 -0.36
C HIS A 556 2.66 -24.91 -0.22
N SER A 557 2.11 -24.40 -1.33
CA SER A 557 1.25 -23.23 -1.33
C SER A 557 -0.10 -23.48 -2.00
N ASN A 558 -1.10 -22.68 -1.63
CA ASN A 558 -2.37 -22.60 -2.34
C ASN A 558 -2.39 -21.30 -3.15
N VAL A 559 -2.45 -21.40 -4.47
CA VAL A 559 -2.39 -20.23 -5.35
C VAL A 559 -3.57 -20.19 -6.30
N TYR A 560 -4.28 -19.07 -6.29
CA TYR A 560 -5.24 -18.68 -7.31
C TYR A 560 -4.64 -17.56 -8.16
N ALA A 561 -4.42 -17.80 -9.45
CA ALA A 561 -3.80 -16.83 -10.35
C ALA A 561 -4.63 -16.63 -11.61
N ARG A 562 -4.93 -15.39 -11.96
CA ARG A 562 -5.82 -15.06 -13.08
C ARG A 562 -5.39 -13.81 -13.82
N SER A 563 -5.24 -13.91 -15.13
CA SER A 563 -4.91 -12.74 -15.95
C SER A 563 -6.10 -11.81 -16.22
N SER A 564 -7.35 -12.29 -16.31
CA SER A 564 -8.49 -11.37 -16.52
C SER A 564 -9.82 -11.84 -15.95
N LEU A 565 -10.56 -10.96 -15.26
CA LEU A 565 -11.89 -11.27 -14.69
C LEU A 565 -13.03 -11.25 -15.72
N HIS A 566 -12.98 -10.39 -16.75
CA HIS A 566 -14.05 -10.23 -17.74
C HIS A 566 -13.52 -10.22 -19.17
N GLY A 567 -13.95 -11.19 -19.98
CA GLY A 567 -13.50 -11.34 -21.38
C GLY A 567 -14.35 -10.64 -22.44
N HIS A 568 -15.35 -9.80 -22.07
CA HIS A 568 -16.51 -9.65 -22.95
C HIS A 568 -16.91 -8.23 -23.40
N GLU A 569 -16.31 -7.14 -22.94
CA GLU A 569 -16.98 -5.83 -23.13
C GLU A 569 -16.19 -4.70 -23.84
N ARG A 570 -14.87 -4.78 -24.09
CA ARG A 570 -14.17 -3.72 -24.85
C ARG A 570 -13.15 -4.22 -25.89
N SER A 571 -13.10 -3.51 -27.02
CA SER A 571 -12.36 -3.84 -28.26
C SER A 571 -10.93 -3.28 -28.29
N PHE A 572 -10.11 -3.57 -27.27
CA PHE A 572 -8.73 -3.08 -27.26
C PHE A 572 -7.78 -4.04 -27.99
N GLU A 573 -6.77 -3.48 -28.65
CA GLU A 573 -5.75 -4.17 -29.45
C GLU A 573 -4.67 -4.89 -28.60
N ASN A 574 -4.93 -5.15 -27.31
CA ASN A 574 -3.96 -5.77 -26.40
C ASN A 574 -4.19 -7.27 -26.23
N ASN A 575 -3.13 -8.06 -26.32
CA ASN A 575 -3.18 -9.49 -26.01
C ASN A 575 -3.27 -9.74 -24.49
N PRO A 576 -4.04 -10.75 -24.07
CA PRO A 576 -4.10 -11.17 -22.67
C PRO A 576 -2.83 -11.85 -22.18
N GLY A 577 -2.58 -11.79 -20.87
CA GLY A 577 -1.47 -12.50 -20.20
C GLY A 577 -1.82 -13.92 -19.75
N ALA A 578 -0.82 -14.63 -19.23
CA ALA A 578 -1.01 -15.94 -18.62
C ALA A 578 -1.54 -15.85 -17.18
N GLY A 579 -2.19 -16.90 -16.67
CA GLY A 579 -2.50 -16.98 -15.24
C GLY A 579 -1.22 -16.92 -14.40
N ILE A 580 -0.27 -17.80 -14.73
CA ILE A 580 1.09 -17.84 -14.19
C ILE A 580 2.07 -17.89 -15.36
N GLY A 581 2.92 -16.89 -15.51
CA GLY A 581 3.96 -16.86 -16.53
C GLY A 581 4.07 -15.52 -17.25
N GLN A 582 4.07 -15.53 -18.57
CA GLN A 582 4.31 -14.33 -19.38
C GLN A 582 3.07 -13.43 -19.43
N GLY A 583 3.27 -12.11 -19.48
CA GLY A 583 2.21 -11.19 -19.91
C GLY A 583 1.94 -11.29 -21.42
N GLY A 584 0.87 -10.65 -21.89
CA GLY A 584 0.52 -10.56 -23.31
C GLY A 584 1.42 -9.59 -24.07
N THR A 585 1.30 -9.52 -25.40
CA THR A 585 2.17 -8.70 -26.28
C THR A 585 1.36 -7.69 -27.12
N ILE A 586 1.95 -6.58 -27.57
CA ILE A 586 1.35 -5.67 -28.56
C ILE A 586 2.10 -5.79 -29.90
N ILE A 587 1.39 -5.93 -31.02
CA ILE A 587 1.99 -6.01 -32.36
C ILE A 587 2.53 -4.62 -32.77
N GLY A 588 3.79 -4.55 -33.20
CA GLY A 588 4.39 -3.35 -33.80
C GLY A 588 5.00 -2.35 -32.81
N ALA A 589 5.02 -2.64 -31.51
CA ALA A 589 5.75 -1.82 -30.54
C ALA A 589 7.27 -1.94 -30.78
N THR A 590 7.85 -0.91 -31.39
CA THR A 590 9.30 -0.77 -31.58
C THR A 590 9.97 -0.61 -30.21
N GLY A 591 10.72 -1.62 -29.77
CA GLY A 591 11.44 -1.59 -28.48
C GLY A 591 11.12 -2.73 -27.50
N GLY A 592 10.32 -3.73 -27.91
CA GLY A 592 10.00 -4.88 -27.06
C GLY A 592 11.26 -5.60 -26.52
N TYR A 593 11.31 -5.81 -25.21
CA TYR A 593 12.31 -6.70 -24.62
C TYR A 593 12.10 -8.10 -25.22
N PRO A 594 13.15 -8.73 -25.79
CA PRO A 594 13.00 -10.06 -26.38
C PRO A 594 12.47 -11.02 -25.31
N ASN A 595 11.58 -11.94 -25.72
CA ASN A 595 11.00 -12.93 -24.82
C ASN A 595 12.13 -13.84 -24.29
N ARG A 596 12.65 -13.55 -23.09
CA ARG A 596 13.84 -14.22 -22.51
C ARG A 596 13.48 -15.51 -21.76
N GLY A 597 12.70 -16.41 -22.36
CA GLY A 597 12.37 -17.70 -21.73
C GLY A 597 11.92 -17.58 -20.26
N GLY A 598 12.18 -18.62 -19.47
CA GLY A 598 11.91 -18.60 -18.04
C GLY A 598 11.90 -20.00 -17.42
N PHE A 599 11.61 -20.07 -16.13
CA PHE A 599 11.43 -21.34 -15.43
C PHE A 599 10.28 -21.23 -14.44
N ILE A 600 9.25 -22.06 -14.62
CA ILE A 600 8.14 -22.17 -13.68
C ILE A 600 8.28 -23.50 -12.94
N ARG A 601 8.48 -23.46 -11.63
CA ARG A 601 8.51 -24.64 -10.74
C ARG A 601 7.33 -24.61 -9.79
N ILE A 602 6.59 -25.70 -9.74
CA ILE A 602 5.49 -25.90 -8.81
C ILE A 602 5.71 -27.23 -8.10
N LEU A 603 5.79 -27.19 -6.77
CA LEU A 603 6.11 -28.35 -5.95
C LEU A 603 5.17 -28.42 -4.75
N ASP A 604 4.60 -29.60 -4.49
CA ASP A 604 3.78 -29.88 -3.30
C ASP A 604 2.66 -28.84 -3.08
N SER A 605 2.04 -28.35 -4.16
CA SER A 605 1.15 -27.17 -4.13
C SER A 605 -0.21 -27.43 -4.77
N ASN A 606 -1.20 -26.62 -4.40
CA ASN A 606 -2.52 -26.59 -5.04
C ASN A 606 -2.68 -25.29 -5.83
N ILE A 607 -2.84 -25.40 -7.14
CA ILE A 607 -2.87 -24.25 -8.04
C ILE A 607 -4.18 -24.21 -8.82
N SER A 608 -4.80 -23.03 -8.88
CA SER A 608 -5.88 -22.72 -9.82
C SER A 608 -5.44 -21.54 -10.68
N ALA A 609 -5.14 -21.80 -11.95
CA ALA A 609 -4.63 -20.82 -12.89
C ALA A 609 -5.60 -20.60 -14.05
N PHE A 610 -5.80 -19.33 -14.43
CA PHE A 610 -6.71 -18.92 -15.49
C PHE A 610 -6.05 -17.94 -16.44
N GLY A 611 -5.92 -18.33 -17.70
CA GLY A 611 -5.42 -17.49 -18.77
C GLY A 611 -6.40 -16.38 -19.15
N GLY A 612 -5.88 -15.29 -19.72
CA GLY A 612 -6.73 -14.16 -20.09
C GLY A 612 -7.47 -14.40 -21.41
N ASN A 613 -8.74 -13.98 -21.45
CA ASN A 613 -9.62 -14.08 -22.62
C ASN A 613 -9.43 -12.91 -23.62
N ILE A 614 -9.83 -13.09 -24.88
CA ILE A 614 -9.79 -12.06 -25.94
C ILE A 614 -11.08 -12.03 -26.79
N LYS A 615 -11.60 -10.85 -27.13
CA LYS A 615 -12.91 -10.71 -27.83
C LYS A 615 -12.82 -10.35 -29.31
N THR A 616 -12.01 -9.35 -29.65
CA THR A 616 -11.95 -8.74 -30.99
C THR A 616 -10.53 -8.33 -31.30
N GLY A 617 -10.03 -8.65 -32.49
CA GLY A 617 -8.69 -8.26 -32.91
C GLY A 617 -8.65 -7.83 -34.37
N LYS A 618 -7.97 -6.75 -34.72
CA LYS A 618 -7.65 -6.48 -36.14
C LYS A 618 -6.64 -7.49 -36.70
N TYR A 619 -5.92 -8.19 -35.83
CA TYR A 619 -4.80 -9.06 -36.14
C TYR A 619 -5.00 -10.49 -35.60
N HIS A 620 -4.18 -11.42 -36.09
CA HIS A 620 -4.13 -12.80 -35.60
C HIS A 620 -3.51 -12.84 -34.21
N PHE A 621 -4.36 -12.77 -33.19
CA PHE A 621 -3.98 -12.82 -31.78
C PHE A 621 -4.23 -14.20 -31.18
N ASN A 622 -3.61 -14.49 -30.04
CA ASN A 622 -3.87 -15.69 -29.23
C ASN A 622 -4.32 -15.26 -27.83
N ALA A 623 -5.25 -16.02 -27.24
CA ALA A 623 -5.57 -15.87 -25.83
C ALA A 623 -4.37 -16.31 -24.94
N GLY A 624 -4.40 -15.98 -23.64
CA GLY A 624 -3.32 -16.32 -22.71
C GLY A 624 -3.48 -17.71 -22.10
N SER A 625 -2.37 -18.42 -21.87
CA SER A 625 -2.40 -19.74 -21.22
C SER A 625 -2.68 -19.65 -19.72
N ALA A 626 -3.06 -20.75 -19.07
CA ALA A 626 -3.18 -20.76 -17.62
C ALA A 626 -1.80 -20.70 -16.96
N ILE A 627 -0.88 -21.57 -17.38
CA ILE A 627 0.51 -21.61 -16.92
C ILE A 627 1.42 -21.66 -18.14
N GLY A 628 2.18 -20.60 -18.41
CA GLY A 628 3.03 -20.52 -19.58
C GLY A 628 3.09 -19.13 -20.19
N TYR A 629 3.02 -19.07 -21.52
CA TYR A 629 3.06 -17.86 -22.31
C TYR A 629 1.69 -17.16 -22.35
N GLY A 630 1.72 -15.83 -22.44
CA GLY A 630 0.55 -15.00 -22.75
C GLY A 630 0.27 -15.02 -24.26
N GLY A 631 -0.64 -14.14 -24.72
CA GLY A 631 -0.87 -13.93 -26.15
C GLY A 631 0.33 -13.26 -26.82
N ILE A 632 0.87 -13.90 -27.87
CA ILE A 632 2.07 -13.54 -28.67
C ILE A 632 1.61 -12.82 -30.00
N THR A 633 2.35 -11.91 -30.69
CA THR A 633 3.67 -12.00 -31.37
C THR A 633 4.46 -10.68 -31.51
N CYS A 634 5.78 -10.73 -31.28
CA CYS A 634 6.75 -9.88 -31.99
C CYS A 634 8.08 -10.62 -32.25
N ASN A 635 8.64 -10.39 -33.44
CA ASN A 635 9.69 -11.13 -34.18
C ASN A 635 11.10 -11.21 -33.57
N THR A 636 11.26 -11.09 -32.25
CA THR A 636 12.59 -11.12 -31.63
C THR A 636 12.54 -11.98 -30.38
N ILE A 637 12.43 -13.29 -30.57
CA ILE A 637 12.85 -14.23 -29.53
C ILE A 637 14.37 -14.30 -29.65
N ASP A 638 15.05 -14.06 -28.55
CA ASP A 638 16.45 -14.44 -28.40
C ASP A 638 16.46 -15.98 -28.52
N GLU A 639 16.90 -16.50 -29.67
CA GLU A 639 16.75 -17.91 -30.10
C GLU A 639 17.39 -18.94 -29.16
N ASP A 640 17.85 -18.56 -27.96
CA ASP A 640 18.52 -19.42 -26.99
C ASP A 640 17.73 -19.62 -25.68
N LYS A 641 16.54 -18.99 -25.50
CA LYS A 641 15.86 -18.97 -24.18
C LYS A 641 14.40 -19.45 -24.24
N ALA A 642 14.20 -20.75 -24.05
CA ALA A 642 12.87 -21.35 -23.90
C ALA A 642 12.29 -21.21 -22.47
N LEU A 643 10.96 -21.27 -22.33
CA LEU A 643 10.28 -21.38 -21.04
C LEU A 643 10.22 -22.84 -20.60
N ASN A 644 10.70 -23.17 -19.41
CA ASN A 644 10.58 -24.52 -18.85
C ASN A 644 9.50 -24.56 -17.76
N ILE A 645 8.76 -25.65 -17.69
CA ILE A 645 7.70 -25.86 -16.69
C ILE A 645 7.96 -27.17 -15.97
N GLU A 646 8.08 -27.13 -14.64
CA GLU A 646 8.25 -28.30 -13.78
C GLU A 646 7.15 -28.31 -12.72
N ILE A 647 6.32 -29.35 -12.73
CA ILE A 647 5.22 -29.54 -11.79
C ILE A 647 5.41 -30.89 -11.11
N LYS A 648 5.54 -30.90 -9.80
CA LYS A 648 5.82 -32.10 -9.01
C LYS A 648 4.93 -32.19 -7.77
N ARG A 649 4.40 -33.38 -7.49
CA ARG A 649 3.61 -33.65 -6.27
C ARG A 649 2.49 -32.64 -6.02
N SER A 650 1.87 -32.13 -7.08
CA SER A 650 0.96 -30.97 -7.00
C SER A 650 -0.42 -31.29 -7.58
N THR A 651 -1.43 -30.52 -7.16
CA THR A 651 -2.76 -30.53 -7.77
C THR A 651 -2.96 -29.24 -8.55
N ILE A 652 -3.20 -29.33 -9.86
CA ILE A 652 -3.30 -28.18 -10.76
C ILE A 652 -4.65 -28.16 -11.44
N PHE A 653 -5.33 -27.02 -11.38
CA PHE A 653 -6.49 -26.67 -12.20
C PHE A 653 -6.08 -25.53 -13.14
N ALA A 654 -5.89 -25.86 -14.41
CA ALA A 654 -5.39 -24.94 -15.42
C ALA A 654 -6.47 -24.72 -16.50
N PHE A 655 -6.87 -23.47 -16.71
CA PHE A 655 -7.87 -23.09 -17.70
C PHE A 655 -7.30 -22.06 -18.69
N GLY A 656 -7.20 -22.42 -19.96
CA GLY A 656 -6.76 -21.54 -21.03
C GLY A 656 -7.78 -20.41 -21.29
N GLY A 657 -7.29 -19.28 -21.79
CA GLY A 657 -8.12 -18.14 -22.16
C GLY A 657 -8.99 -18.41 -23.40
N ASN A 658 -10.21 -17.91 -23.38
CA ASN A 658 -11.19 -18.03 -24.46
C ASN A 658 -11.02 -16.93 -25.52
N SER A 659 -11.54 -17.20 -26.72
CA SER A 659 -11.64 -16.28 -27.84
C SER A 659 -13.11 -16.07 -28.25
N SER A 660 -13.44 -14.95 -28.88
CA SER A 660 -14.73 -14.76 -29.57
C SER A 660 -14.60 -14.13 -30.95
N ASP A 661 -13.42 -14.20 -31.56
CA ASP A 661 -13.16 -13.72 -32.91
C ASP A 661 -12.65 -14.90 -33.75
N SER A 662 -13.24 -15.12 -34.93
CA SER A 662 -12.89 -16.26 -35.80
C SER A 662 -11.45 -16.20 -36.31
N ARG A 663 -10.76 -15.06 -36.14
CA ARG A 663 -9.34 -14.85 -36.52
C ARG A 663 -8.34 -15.16 -35.40
N ILE A 664 -8.81 -15.43 -34.19
CA ILE A 664 -8.01 -15.55 -32.96
C ILE A 664 -8.12 -16.96 -32.38
N SER A 665 -6.98 -17.56 -32.04
CA SER A 665 -6.97 -18.87 -31.39
C SER A 665 -7.18 -18.74 -29.88
N PRO A 666 -8.03 -19.57 -29.27
CA PRO A 666 -8.06 -19.70 -27.82
C PRO A 666 -6.77 -20.36 -27.32
N ALA A 667 -6.49 -20.23 -26.03
CA ALA A 667 -5.22 -20.68 -25.48
C ALA A 667 -5.27 -22.12 -24.96
N PRO A 668 -4.15 -22.85 -25.02
CA PRO A 668 -3.98 -24.06 -24.22
C PRO A 668 -3.92 -23.72 -22.72
N ALA A 669 -4.16 -24.72 -21.88
CA ALA A 669 -4.05 -24.55 -20.44
C ALA A 669 -2.58 -24.42 -20.01
N LEU A 670 -1.69 -25.27 -20.54
CA LEU A 670 -0.26 -25.23 -20.24
C LEU A 670 0.57 -24.80 -21.47
N TYR A 671 1.70 -24.17 -21.18
CA TYR A 671 2.73 -23.70 -22.10
C TYR A 671 2.35 -22.50 -22.96
N GLY A 672 1.30 -22.58 -23.79
CA GLY A 672 1.00 -21.51 -24.76
C GLY A 672 2.01 -21.42 -25.91
N GLY A 673 1.65 -20.87 -27.06
CA GLY A 673 2.59 -20.69 -28.17
C GLY A 673 1.90 -20.35 -29.49
N ASP A 674 2.55 -19.51 -30.30
CA ASP A 674 2.02 -19.03 -31.58
C ASP A 674 2.27 -19.99 -32.76
N ARG A 675 1.53 -19.80 -33.84
CA ARG A 675 1.62 -20.50 -35.12
C ARG A 675 2.78 -20.06 -36.01
N HIS A 676 3.32 -18.84 -35.82
CA HIS A 676 4.24 -18.22 -36.76
C HIS A 676 5.69 -18.11 -36.28
N LEU A 677 6.03 -18.66 -35.13
CA LEU A 677 7.38 -18.57 -34.61
C LEU A 677 8.06 -19.94 -34.57
N GLU A 678 9.29 -19.98 -35.07
CA GLU A 678 10.33 -20.95 -34.72
C GLU A 678 10.72 -20.80 -33.24
N THR A 679 9.73 -20.73 -32.35
CA THR A 679 9.91 -20.64 -30.89
C THR A 679 10.66 -21.87 -30.43
N LEU A 680 11.77 -21.67 -29.73
CA LEU A 680 12.44 -22.74 -29.01
C LEU A 680 11.47 -23.31 -27.97
N VAL A 681 11.12 -24.57 -28.15
CA VAL A 681 10.24 -25.28 -27.23
C VAL A 681 11.06 -25.71 -26.01
N GLY A 682 10.64 -25.31 -24.82
CA GLY A 682 11.27 -25.69 -23.55
C GLY A 682 10.73 -27.01 -23.04
N ASN A 683 11.27 -27.47 -21.91
CA ASN A 683 10.91 -28.75 -21.32
C ASN A 683 9.71 -28.60 -20.37
N ILE A 684 8.75 -29.52 -20.49
CA ILE A 684 7.68 -29.68 -19.51
C ILE A 684 7.89 -31.00 -18.76
N THR A 685 8.01 -30.92 -17.44
CA THR A 685 8.20 -32.05 -16.54
C THR A 685 7.03 -32.10 -15.57
N LEU A 686 6.25 -33.18 -15.63
CA LEU A 686 5.09 -33.44 -14.77
C LEU A 686 5.35 -34.74 -14.00
N GLU A 687 5.52 -34.66 -12.70
CA GLU A 687 5.80 -35.84 -11.86
C GLU A 687 4.86 -35.93 -10.65
N ASP A 688 4.36 -37.12 -10.33
CA ASP A 688 3.60 -37.39 -9.10
C ASP A 688 2.42 -36.44 -8.86
N SER A 689 1.78 -35.91 -9.91
CA SER A 689 0.84 -34.77 -9.84
C SER A 689 -0.54 -35.11 -10.42
N ILE A 690 -1.57 -34.39 -9.95
CA ILE A 690 -2.92 -34.42 -10.52
C ILE A 690 -3.15 -33.12 -11.29
N ILE A 691 -3.45 -33.21 -12.58
CA ILE A 691 -3.56 -32.04 -13.44
C ILE A 691 -4.88 -32.08 -14.21
N TYR A 692 -5.73 -31.08 -13.96
CA TYR A 692 -6.92 -30.80 -14.73
C TYR A 692 -6.62 -29.62 -15.66
N ALA A 693 -6.50 -29.89 -16.96
CA ALA A 693 -6.12 -28.92 -17.97
C ALA A 693 -7.26 -28.73 -18.97
N THR A 694 -7.89 -27.56 -19.00
CA THR A 694 -8.95 -27.25 -19.97
C THR A 694 -8.48 -26.15 -20.91
N SER A 695 -8.47 -26.39 -22.22
CA SER A 695 -8.19 -25.32 -23.19
C SER A 695 -9.31 -24.28 -23.18
N GLY A 696 -8.99 -23.07 -23.63
CA GLY A 696 -10.03 -22.09 -23.95
C GLY A 696 -10.86 -22.52 -25.16
N TYR A 697 -11.99 -21.87 -25.37
CA TYR A 697 -12.85 -22.08 -26.54
C TYR A 697 -12.98 -20.82 -27.39
N ASN A 698 -13.38 -20.96 -28.65
CA ASN A 698 -13.72 -19.83 -29.50
C ASN A 698 -15.21 -19.83 -29.87
N SER A 699 -15.94 -18.79 -29.46
CA SER A 699 -17.38 -18.69 -29.71
C SER A 699 -17.76 -18.25 -31.13
N ALA A 700 -16.81 -17.80 -31.97
CA ALA A 700 -17.10 -17.25 -33.29
C ALA A 700 -17.07 -18.26 -34.43
N PHE A 701 -16.71 -19.52 -34.19
CA PHE A 701 -16.73 -20.55 -35.22
C PHE A 701 -18.17 -21.05 -35.49
N SER A 702 -18.81 -20.51 -36.53
CA SER A 702 -19.97 -21.15 -37.16
C SER A 702 -19.54 -22.44 -37.90
N ASP A 703 -20.47 -23.37 -38.13
CA ASP A 703 -20.20 -24.72 -38.66
C ASP A 703 -19.55 -24.77 -40.06
N GLU A 704 -19.48 -23.66 -40.80
CA GLU A 704 -19.12 -23.67 -42.22
C GLU A 704 -17.89 -22.81 -42.60
N GLU A 705 -17.35 -21.97 -41.71
CA GLU A 705 -16.23 -21.06 -42.01
C GLU A 705 -14.98 -21.29 -41.12
N VAL A 706 -14.64 -22.55 -40.84
CA VAL A 706 -13.31 -22.85 -40.30
C VAL A 706 -12.29 -22.68 -41.42
N ASN A 707 -11.83 -21.44 -41.61
CA ASN A 707 -10.63 -21.17 -42.38
C ASN A 707 -9.51 -22.03 -41.78
N ASP A 708 -8.72 -22.75 -42.59
CA ASP A 708 -7.55 -23.56 -42.20
C ASP A 708 -6.50 -22.81 -41.35
N LYS A 709 -6.76 -21.51 -41.10
CA LYS A 709 -5.87 -20.55 -40.50
C LYS A 709 -6.01 -20.36 -38.99
N VAL A 710 -7.08 -20.83 -38.35
CA VAL A 710 -7.32 -20.58 -36.91
C VAL A 710 -7.75 -21.89 -36.25
N LYS A 711 -6.85 -22.46 -35.44
CA LYS A 711 -7.03 -23.75 -34.79
C LYS A 711 -6.86 -23.55 -33.29
N SER A 712 -7.84 -23.96 -32.49
CA SER A 712 -7.67 -24.10 -31.04
C SER A 712 -6.65 -25.22 -30.78
N ILE A 713 -5.96 -25.21 -29.65
CA ILE A 713 -4.96 -26.23 -29.32
C ILE A 713 -5.37 -26.90 -28.00
N ILE A 714 -5.30 -28.24 -27.95
CA ILE A 714 -5.63 -29.02 -26.74
C ILE A 714 -4.90 -28.45 -25.53
N GLY A 715 -5.46 -28.63 -24.33
CA GLY A 715 -4.97 -28.09 -23.05
C GLY A 715 -3.47 -28.27 -22.75
N LEU A 716 -2.78 -29.13 -23.50
CA LEU A 716 -1.32 -29.26 -23.60
C LEU A 716 -0.90 -28.94 -25.04
N SER A 717 -0.52 -27.70 -25.33
CA SER A 717 -0.10 -27.33 -26.69
C SER A 717 1.41 -27.32 -26.85
N PHE A 718 1.85 -27.85 -27.98
CA PHE A 718 3.15 -27.60 -28.56
C PHE A 718 2.94 -27.42 -30.06
N ASN A 719 3.55 -26.41 -30.65
CA ASN A 719 3.58 -26.26 -32.10
C ASN A 719 5.04 -26.04 -32.51
N PRO A 720 5.83 -27.11 -32.67
CA PRO A 720 7.19 -27.00 -33.13
C PRO A 720 7.20 -26.68 -34.63
N SER A 721 8.04 -25.73 -35.03
CA SER A 721 8.55 -25.73 -36.41
C SER A 721 9.44 -26.96 -36.61
N GLU A 722 9.63 -27.39 -37.86
CA GLU A 722 10.35 -28.61 -38.25
C GLU A 722 11.82 -28.69 -37.77
N GLU A 723 12.37 -27.64 -37.13
CA GLU A 723 13.82 -27.53 -36.82
C GLU A 723 14.18 -27.26 -35.33
N LYS A 724 13.23 -26.98 -34.42
CA LYS A 724 13.54 -26.62 -33.01
C LYS A 724 12.64 -27.36 -32.00
N THR A 725 13.23 -28.09 -31.06
CA THR A 725 12.55 -29.16 -30.30
C THR A 725 12.67 -29.00 -28.78
N GLY A 726 11.60 -29.34 -28.05
CA GLY A 726 11.56 -29.43 -26.58
C GLY A 726 10.86 -30.72 -26.15
N SER A 727 11.07 -31.13 -24.89
CA SER A 727 10.64 -32.45 -24.39
C SER A 727 9.50 -32.38 -23.37
N ILE A 728 8.62 -33.38 -23.39
CA ILE A 728 7.59 -33.60 -22.38
C ILE A 728 7.92 -34.88 -21.63
N TYR A 729 8.04 -34.75 -20.30
CA TYR A 729 8.21 -35.85 -19.39
C TYR A 729 7.02 -35.95 -18.44
N ILE A 730 6.29 -37.05 -18.49
CA ILE A 730 5.13 -37.32 -17.63
C ILE A 730 5.37 -38.63 -16.88
N LYS A 731 5.46 -38.56 -15.56
CA LYS A 731 5.74 -39.71 -14.69
C LYS A 731 4.82 -39.74 -13.48
N ASN A 732 4.20 -40.89 -13.23
CA ASN A 732 3.30 -41.11 -12.10
C ASN A 732 2.25 -40.00 -11.86
N CYS A 733 1.73 -39.37 -12.92
CA CYS A 733 0.69 -38.34 -12.85
C CYS A 733 -0.71 -38.90 -13.16
N SER A 734 -1.75 -38.16 -12.79
CA SER A 734 -3.11 -38.29 -13.33
C SER A 734 -3.46 -37.00 -14.08
N ILE A 735 -3.50 -37.06 -15.40
CA ILE A 735 -3.75 -35.89 -16.25
C ILE A 735 -5.08 -36.05 -16.97
N PHE A 736 -5.97 -35.08 -16.74
CA PHE A 736 -7.25 -34.93 -17.41
C PHE A 736 -7.21 -33.66 -18.25
N ALA A 737 -6.97 -33.80 -19.56
CA ALA A 737 -6.97 -32.67 -20.47
C ALA A 737 -8.24 -32.66 -21.33
N LYS A 738 -8.98 -31.56 -21.30
CA LYS A 738 -10.24 -31.40 -22.03
C LYS A 738 -10.23 -30.15 -22.92
N HIS A 739 -10.88 -30.23 -24.06
CA HIS A 739 -11.38 -29.02 -24.72
C HIS A 739 -12.74 -28.64 -24.14
N GLN A 740 -13.22 -27.42 -24.38
CA GLN A 740 -14.61 -27.11 -24.01
C GLN A 740 -15.57 -27.73 -25.03
N SER A 741 -16.79 -28.08 -24.61
CA SER A 741 -17.81 -28.67 -25.46
C SER A 741 -18.18 -27.81 -26.67
N SER A 742 -18.01 -26.49 -26.57
CA SER A 742 -18.24 -25.55 -27.67
C SER A 742 -17.06 -25.41 -28.64
N ASP A 743 -15.92 -26.03 -28.35
CA ASP A 743 -14.74 -25.98 -29.21
C ASP A 743 -14.84 -27.05 -30.30
N LYS A 744 -14.74 -26.63 -31.56
CA LYS A 744 -14.85 -27.51 -32.73
C LYS A 744 -13.49 -28.02 -33.23
N PHE A 745 -12.38 -27.43 -32.77
CA PHE A 745 -11.08 -27.59 -33.41
C PHE A 745 -9.87 -27.47 -32.43
N ALA A 746 -9.67 -28.44 -31.54
CA ALA A 746 -8.53 -28.54 -30.61
C ALA A 746 -7.38 -29.42 -31.15
N LEU A 747 -6.28 -28.81 -31.61
CA LEU A 747 -5.10 -29.46 -32.19
C LEU A 747 -4.46 -30.50 -31.26
N PRO A 748 -4.00 -31.65 -31.80
CA PRO A 748 -3.27 -32.68 -31.06
C PRO A 748 -2.01 -32.14 -30.39
N ILE A 749 -1.50 -32.84 -29.37
CA ILE A 749 -0.19 -32.58 -28.80
C ILE A 749 0.89 -32.83 -29.87
N ILE A 750 1.78 -31.86 -30.12
CA ILE A 750 2.86 -31.96 -31.12
C ILE A 750 4.24 -31.78 -30.43
N THR A 751 4.89 -32.84 -29.99
CA THR A 751 6.25 -32.82 -29.42
C THR A 751 7.19 -33.75 -30.18
N HIS A 752 8.50 -33.46 -30.14
CA HIS A 752 9.53 -34.36 -30.67
C HIS A 752 9.91 -35.47 -29.69
N ASN A 753 9.80 -35.23 -28.39
CA ASN A 753 10.21 -36.18 -27.35
C ASN A 753 9.13 -36.28 -26.28
N LEU A 754 8.33 -37.34 -26.36
CA LEU A 754 7.29 -37.67 -25.39
C LEU A 754 7.67 -38.90 -24.59
N THR A 755 7.76 -38.76 -23.26
CA THR A 755 7.86 -39.89 -22.33
C THR A 755 6.65 -39.91 -21.40
N ILE A 756 5.88 -41.00 -21.43
CA ILE A 756 4.70 -41.19 -20.57
C ILE A 756 4.85 -42.51 -19.80
N ASP A 757 4.66 -42.41 -18.48
CA ASP A 757 4.63 -43.51 -17.50
C ASP A 757 3.54 -43.22 -16.44
N SER A 758 2.31 -42.91 -16.87
CA SER A 758 1.29 -42.25 -16.03
C SER A 758 -0.15 -42.55 -16.48
N ASP A 759 -1.12 -42.27 -15.60
CA ASP A 759 -2.53 -42.23 -15.97
C ASP A 759 -2.83 -40.93 -16.74
N LEU A 760 -3.33 -41.09 -17.96
CA LEU A 760 -3.54 -40.02 -18.91
C LEU A 760 -4.93 -40.16 -19.52
N GLU A 761 -5.64 -39.05 -19.68
CA GLU A 761 -6.89 -38.93 -20.42
C GLU A 761 -6.90 -37.59 -21.16
N LEU A 762 -6.90 -37.66 -22.49
CA LEU A 762 -6.85 -36.53 -23.40
C LEU A 762 -8.07 -36.56 -24.31
N HIS A 763 -8.89 -35.53 -24.23
CA HIS A 763 -10.03 -35.34 -25.14
C HIS A 763 -9.60 -34.46 -26.33
N SER A 764 -9.95 -34.89 -27.54
CA SER A 764 -9.56 -34.21 -28.78
C SER A 764 -10.70 -34.12 -29.77
N SER A 765 -10.81 -32.98 -30.45
CA SER A 765 -11.71 -32.79 -31.58
C SER A 765 -11.10 -33.21 -32.93
N PHE A 766 -9.95 -33.91 -32.91
CA PHE A 766 -9.32 -34.55 -34.07
C PHE A 766 -9.43 -36.07 -33.96
N SER A 767 -9.17 -36.77 -35.07
CA SER A 767 -9.17 -38.24 -35.08
C SER A 767 -8.05 -38.85 -34.23
N ASN A 768 -7.05 -38.06 -33.81
CA ASN A 768 -6.02 -38.50 -32.88
C ASN A 768 -5.63 -37.33 -31.95
N ALA A 769 -5.34 -37.63 -30.68
CA ALA A 769 -4.88 -36.62 -29.72
C ALA A 769 -3.37 -36.36 -29.81
N PHE A 770 -2.62 -37.17 -30.56
CA PHE A 770 -1.18 -37.02 -30.80
C PHE A 770 -0.86 -36.88 -32.29
N ASN A 771 0.10 -36.02 -32.61
CA ASN A 771 0.67 -35.87 -33.96
C ASN A 771 2.20 -35.73 -33.85
N THR A 772 2.90 -36.82 -33.53
CA THR A 772 4.32 -36.80 -33.10
C THR A 772 5.09 -38.05 -33.47
N ASP A 773 6.41 -37.90 -33.65
CA ASP A 773 7.38 -39.00 -33.54
C ASP A 773 7.56 -39.35 -32.06
N ILE A 774 7.06 -40.51 -31.66
CA ILE A 774 7.07 -40.95 -30.26
C ILE A 774 8.33 -41.79 -30.02
N HIS A 775 9.29 -41.25 -29.26
CA HIS A 775 10.57 -41.93 -29.02
C HIS A 775 10.58 -42.95 -27.87
N SER A 776 9.79 -42.79 -26.80
CA SER A 776 9.72 -43.80 -25.74
C SER A 776 8.44 -43.74 -24.92
N ILE A 777 7.59 -44.76 -25.03
CA ILE A 777 6.42 -44.93 -24.18
C ILE A 777 6.57 -46.18 -23.32
N LYS A 778 6.37 -46.04 -22.01
CA LYS A 778 6.52 -47.12 -21.04
C LYS A 778 5.19 -47.78 -20.65
N VAL A 779 4.07 -47.12 -20.95
CA VAL A 779 2.70 -47.61 -20.69
C VAL A 779 1.88 -47.64 -21.98
N PRO A 780 1.06 -48.67 -22.24
CA PRO A 780 0.27 -48.72 -23.47
C PRO A 780 -0.73 -47.55 -23.55
N ILE A 781 -0.72 -46.86 -24.70
CA ILE A 781 -1.64 -45.77 -25.02
C ILE A 781 -2.69 -46.26 -26.01
N VAL A 782 -3.94 -45.91 -25.75
CA VAL A 782 -5.09 -46.22 -26.58
C VAL A 782 -5.73 -44.93 -27.03
N THR A 783 -5.92 -44.79 -28.34
CA THR A 783 -6.76 -43.71 -28.90
C THR A 783 -8.05 -44.33 -29.42
N LEU A 784 -9.18 -43.89 -28.88
CA LEU A 784 -10.50 -44.16 -29.44
C LEU A 784 -10.83 -43.04 -30.42
N SER A 785 -10.95 -43.35 -31.70
CA SER A 785 -11.18 -42.39 -32.78
C SER A 785 -12.60 -42.53 -33.36
N ASN A 786 -13.04 -41.50 -34.10
CA ASN A 786 -14.33 -41.44 -34.81
C ASN A 786 -15.59 -41.36 -33.91
N SER A 787 -15.44 -40.95 -32.64
CA SER A 787 -16.54 -40.90 -31.67
C SER A 787 -17.66 -39.91 -31.98
N ALA A 788 -17.35 -38.77 -32.63
CA ALA A 788 -18.33 -37.74 -32.97
C ALA A 788 -19.40 -38.21 -33.96
N ASN A 789 -19.02 -39.08 -34.92
CA ASN A 789 -19.95 -39.62 -35.92
C ASN A 789 -20.96 -40.59 -35.29
N GLU A 790 -20.60 -41.21 -34.17
CA GLU A 790 -21.34 -42.30 -33.53
C GLU A 790 -22.19 -41.85 -32.32
N ARG A 791 -22.20 -40.55 -32.00
CA ARG A 791 -22.89 -39.96 -30.82
C ARG A 791 -22.57 -40.69 -29.51
N ILE A 792 -21.32 -41.07 -29.30
CA ILE A 792 -20.90 -41.79 -28.08
C ILE A 792 -21.00 -40.85 -26.87
N GLU A 793 -21.65 -41.30 -25.79
CA GLU A 793 -21.77 -40.57 -24.52
C GLU A 793 -20.75 -41.05 -23.49
N LYS A 794 -20.61 -42.38 -23.34
CA LYS A 794 -19.71 -42.98 -22.35
C LYS A 794 -19.04 -44.21 -22.89
N VAL A 795 -17.78 -44.40 -22.52
CA VAL A 795 -17.06 -45.65 -22.75
C VAL A 795 -16.51 -46.17 -21.44
N ARG A 796 -16.87 -47.40 -21.07
CA ARG A 796 -16.28 -48.11 -19.94
C ARG A 796 -15.36 -49.20 -20.46
N ILE A 797 -14.14 -49.24 -19.98
CA ILE A 797 -13.11 -50.19 -20.42
C ILE A 797 -12.70 -51.01 -19.21
N VAL A 798 -12.78 -52.33 -19.32
CA VAL A 798 -12.50 -53.26 -18.22
C VAL A 798 -11.49 -54.31 -18.69
N SER A 799 -10.45 -54.58 -17.92
CA SER A 799 -9.50 -55.66 -18.27
C SER A 799 -10.19 -57.03 -18.23
N LYS A 800 -9.93 -57.89 -19.22
CA LYS A 800 -10.34 -59.31 -19.15
C LYS A 800 -9.43 -60.13 -18.24
N ASP A 801 -8.24 -59.63 -17.91
CA ASP A 801 -7.38 -60.33 -16.96
C ASP A 801 -7.99 -60.25 -15.56
N THR A 802 -8.51 -61.37 -15.08
CA THR A 802 -9.09 -61.52 -13.73
C THR A 802 -8.16 -61.11 -12.58
N LYS A 803 -6.84 -60.95 -12.84
CA LYS A 803 -5.88 -60.43 -11.87
C LYS A 803 -5.70 -58.91 -11.92
N SER A 804 -6.16 -58.24 -12.98
CA SER A 804 -6.21 -56.78 -13.09
C SER A 804 -7.61 -56.29 -12.71
N ASN A 805 -7.68 -55.33 -11.80
CA ASN A 805 -8.94 -54.66 -11.46
C ASN A 805 -9.16 -53.39 -12.30
N PHE A 806 -8.45 -53.25 -13.43
CA PHE A 806 -8.55 -52.06 -14.26
C PHE A 806 -9.97 -51.89 -14.80
N SER A 807 -10.60 -50.77 -14.45
CA SER A 807 -11.85 -50.29 -15.02
C SER A 807 -11.77 -48.78 -15.20
N LYS A 808 -11.72 -48.28 -16.43
CA LYS A 808 -11.74 -46.84 -16.72
C LYS A 808 -13.09 -46.46 -17.33
N LEU A 809 -13.72 -45.41 -16.79
CA LEU A 809 -14.94 -44.83 -17.35
C LEU A 809 -14.58 -43.48 -17.94
N ILE A 810 -14.85 -43.33 -19.24
CA ILE A 810 -14.55 -42.14 -20.02
C ILE A 810 -15.90 -41.52 -20.41
N ASP A 811 -16.14 -40.30 -19.98
CA ASP A 811 -17.30 -39.51 -20.39
C ASP A 811 -16.91 -38.67 -21.61
N PHE A 812 -17.49 -38.97 -22.77
CA PHE A 812 -17.27 -38.18 -23.98
C PHE A 812 -17.97 -36.83 -23.85
N ILE A 813 -17.28 -35.78 -24.24
CA ILE A 813 -17.81 -34.41 -24.30
C ILE A 813 -18.24 -34.08 -25.73
N ASP A 814 -19.14 -33.12 -25.88
CA ASP A 814 -19.60 -32.70 -27.21
C ASP A 814 -18.39 -32.29 -28.08
N ASN A 815 -18.36 -32.77 -29.32
CA ASN A 815 -17.28 -32.61 -30.31
C ASN A 815 -15.99 -33.44 -30.10
N ASP A 816 -15.95 -34.35 -29.12
CA ASP A 816 -14.88 -35.37 -29.07
C ASP A 816 -14.88 -36.19 -30.36
N LYS A 817 -13.82 -36.07 -31.16
CA LYS A 817 -13.54 -36.98 -32.29
C LYS A 817 -12.57 -38.08 -31.92
N SER A 818 -11.76 -37.87 -30.88
CA SER A 818 -11.02 -38.93 -30.23
C SER A 818 -10.80 -38.68 -28.74
N VAL A 819 -10.64 -39.77 -27.99
CA VAL A 819 -10.14 -39.73 -26.62
C VAL A 819 -8.94 -40.67 -26.52
N THR A 820 -7.82 -40.14 -26.06
CA THR A 820 -6.61 -40.91 -25.84
C THR A 820 -6.33 -41.09 -24.37
N PHE A 821 -6.05 -42.32 -23.95
CA PHE A 821 -5.79 -42.65 -22.55
C PHE A 821 -4.77 -43.76 -22.40
N THR A 822 -4.22 -43.90 -21.20
CA THR A 822 -3.29 -44.99 -20.86
C THR A 822 -4.00 -46.16 -20.19
N THR A 823 -3.42 -47.35 -20.33
CA THR A 823 -3.85 -48.59 -19.66
C THR A 823 -2.71 -49.16 -18.80
N GLU A 824 -3.02 -50.03 -17.83
CA GLU A 824 -2.01 -50.62 -16.94
C GLU A 824 -0.97 -51.47 -17.68
N LYS A 825 -1.39 -52.21 -18.72
CA LYS A 825 -0.53 -53.14 -19.48
C LYS A 825 -1.17 -53.53 -20.81
N GLU A 826 -0.36 -54.06 -21.72
CA GLU A 826 -0.88 -54.68 -22.93
C GLU A 826 -1.72 -55.92 -22.57
N GLY A 827 -2.84 -56.13 -23.27
CA GLY A 827 -3.73 -57.26 -22.96
C GLY A 827 -5.10 -57.15 -23.59
N ASP A 828 -5.98 -58.08 -23.23
CA ASP A 828 -7.36 -58.12 -23.71
C ASP A 828 -8.27 -57.31 -22.77
N TYR A 829 -9.09 -56.45 -23.36
CA TYR A 829 -10.04 -55.60 -22.65
C TYR A 829 -11.46 -55.81 -23.21
N ILE A 830 -12.45 -55.49 -22.37
CA ILE A 830 -13.86 -55.34 -22.74
C ILE A 830 -14.15 -53.85 -22.79
N VAL A 831 -14.68 -53.38 -23.91
CA VAL A 831 -15.10 -51.98 -24.10
C VAL A 831 -16.61 -51.93 -24.19
N TYR A 832 -17.25 -51.23 -23.25
CA TYR A 832 -18.68 -50.97 -23.20
C TYR A 832 -18.93 -49.55 -23.70
N ILE A 833 -19.70 -49.38 -24.77
CA ILE A 833 -19.99 -48.09 -25.39
C ILE A 833 -21.46 -47.76 -25.18
N THR A 834 -21.75 -46.58 -24.63
CA THR A 834 -23.11 -46.02 -24.46
C THR A 834 -23.29 -44.86 -25.44
N LYS A 835 -24.38 -44.84 -26.22
CA LYS A 835 -24.66 -43.79 -27.22
C LYS A 835 -25.76 -42.82 -26.77
N ASN A 836 -25.60 -41.54 -27.10
CA ASN A 836 -26.49 -40.44 -26.76
C ASN A 836 -27.83 -40.56 -27.54
N GLY A 837 -28.95 -40.58 -26.82
CA GLY A 837 -30.30 -40.75 -27.39
C GLY A 837 -30.82 -42.19 -27.51
N SER A 838 -30.04 -43.18 -27.04
CA SER A 838 -30.52 -44.55 -26.87
C SER A 838 -31.29 -44.71 -25.55
N SER A 839 -32.30 -45.58 -25.51
CA SER A 839 -32.83 -46.08 -24.23
C SER A 839 -31.70 -46.71 -23.42
N LYS A 840 -31.85 -46.82 -22.09
CA LYS A 840 -30.85 -47.35 -21.12
C LYS A 840 -30.17 -48.70 -21.47
N ASP A 841 -30.53 -49.33 -22.57
CA ASP A 841 -30.19 -50.71 -22.95
C ASP A 841 -29.26 -50.84 -24.19
N ASP A 842 -28.92 -49.77 -24.93
CA ASP A 842 -27.96 -49.89 -26.06
C ASP A 842 -26.51 -49.76 -25.59
N VAL A 843 -26.04 -50.77 -24.85
CA VAL A 843 -24.64 -50.95 -24.48
C VAL A 843 -23.98 -51.89 -25.50
N TYR A 844 -23.12 -51.34 -26.37
CA TYR A 844 -22.32 -52.16 -27.28
C TYR A 844 -21.12 -52.71 -26.53
N VAL A 845 -20.91 -54.02 -26.59
CA VAL A 845 -19.78 -54.70 -25.97
C VAL A 845 -18.82 -55.15 -27.07
N LEU A 846 -17.64 -54.52 -27.12
CA LEU A 846 -16.53 -55.03 -27.90
C LEU A 846 -15.71 -55.97 -27.00
N GLU A 847 -15.79 -57.26 -27.31
CA GLU A 847 -15.05 -58.29 -26.59
C GLU A 847 -13.69 -58.58 -27.22
N ASN A 848 -12.67 -58.79 -26.39
CA ASN A 848 -11.30 -59.14 -26.81
C ASN A 848 -10.59 -58.02 -27.59
N VAL A 849 -10.77 -56.77 -27.15
CA VAL A 849 -9.99 -55.66 -27.71
C VAL A 849 -8.56 -55.80 -27.20
N LYS A 850 -7.66 -56.25 -28.08
CA LYS A 850 -6.25 -56.40 -27.76
C LYS A 850 -5.56 -55.03 -27.81
N ILE A 851 -5.32 -54.47 -26.64
CA ILE A 851 -4.74 -53.15 -26.46
C ILE A 851 -3.21 -53.23 -26.40
N GLY A 852 -2.58 -52.45 -27.27
CA GLY A 852 -1.14 -52.15 -27.35
C GLY A 852 -0.96 -50.70 -27.84
N PHE A 853 0.10 -50.36 -28.58
CA PHE A 853 0.24 -49.05 -29.23
C PHE A 853 -0.67 -48.90 -30.46
N ASN A 854 -1.99 -48.82 -30.26
CA ASN A 854 -2.98 -48.93 -31.33
C ASN A 854 -3.98 -47.76 -31.31
N GLN A 855 -4.27 -47.22 -32.49
CA GLN A 855 -5.43 -46.37 -32.75
C GLN A 855 -6.62 -47.26 -33.13
N PHE A 856 -7.75 -47.09 -32.46
CA PHE A 856 -8.97 -47.83 -32.75
C PHE A 856 -10.02 -46.90 -33.33
N ASP A 857 -10.37 -47.10 -34.60
CA ASP A 857 -11.51 -46.43 -35.20
C ASP A 857 -12.80 -47.17 -34.81
N LEU A 858 -13.74 -46.45 -34.20
CA LEU A 858 -15.05 -46.99 -33.85
C LEU A 858 -15.96 -46.96 -35.08
N TYR A 859 -15.91 -47.99 -35.93
CA TYR A 859 -16.80 -48.17 -37.09
C TYR A 859 -17.95 -49.17 -36.80
N PRO A 860 -19.18 -48.93 -37.32
CA PRO A 860 -20.32 -49.84 -37.15
C PRO A 860 -20.11 -51.24 -37.73
N ASP A 861 -19.33 -51.39 -38.80
CA ASP A 861 -19.22 -52.63 -39.57
C ASP A 861 -18.38 -53.73 -38.89
N GLN A 862 -17.74 -53.42 -37.74
CA GLN A 862 -17.05 -54.41 -36.91
C GLN A 862 -17.89 -54.93 -35.73
N ILE A 863 -19.14 -54.44 -35.59
CA ILE A 863 -20.08 -54.92 -34.58
C ILE A 863 -20.76 -56.18 -35.15
N PRO A 864 -20.66 -57.36 -34.51
CA PRO A 864 -21.33 -58.55 -34.99
C PRO A 864 -22.83 -58.32 -35.06
N SER A 865 -23.41 -58.36 -36.26
CA SER A 865 -24.85 -58.31 -36.44
C SER A 865 -25.48 -59.50 -35.73
N GLN A 866 -26.28 -59.24 -34.68
CA GLN A 866 -27.17 -60.24 -34.12
C GLN A 866 -28.15 -60.63 -35.22
N SER A 867 -27.96 -61.84 -35.76
CA SER A 867 -28.94 -62.49 -36.61
C SER A 867 -30.13 -62.90 -35.74
N GLN A 868 -31.26 -62.22 -35.91
CA GLN A 868 -32.55 -62.78 -35.56
C GLN A 868 -33.48 -62.81 -36.77
N SER A 869 -33.92 -64.03 -37.02
CA SER A 869 -34.75 -64.55 -38.09
C SER A 869 -36.21 -64.12 -38.00
N GLN A 870 -36.78 -63.84 -39.18
CA GLN A 870 -38.15 -64.17 -39.62
C GLN A 870 -39.34 -63.92 -38.68
N SER A 871 -40.29 -63.08 -39.08
CA SER A 871 -41.42 -63.51 -39.94
C SER A 871 -42.48 -62.41 -40.11
N SER A 872 -43.13 -62.50 -41.27
CA SER A 872 -44.12 -61.63 -41.91
C SER A 872 -45.51 -61.62 -41.27
N SER A 873 -46.23 -60.49 -41.34
CA SER A 873 -47.57 -60.38 -41.98
C SER A 873 -48.23 -58.99 -41.86
N SER A 874 -48.76 -58.51 -43.01
CA SER A 874 -50.00 -57.74 -43.32
C SER A 874 -50.84 -57.13 -42.17
N SER A 875 -51.61 -56.03 -42.26
CA SER A 875 -52.12 -55.16 -43.35
C SER A 875 -53.10 -54.12 -42.75
N LEU A 876 -53.29 -52.98 -43.44
CA LEU A 876 -54.49 -52.09 -43.52
C LEU A 876 -55.05 -51.30 -42.30
N THR A 877 -54.80 -49.98 -42.34
CA THR A 877 -55.70 -48.78 -42.30
C THR A 877 -57.03 -48.69 -41.51
N SER A 878 -57.19 -47.47 -40.95
CA SER A 878 -58.40 -46.63 -40.64
C SER A 878 -58.68 -46.41 -39.13
N ASP A 879 -58.41 -45.20 -38.59
CA ASP A 879 -59.30 -44.02 -38.40
C ASP A 879 -60.44 -44.31 -37.41
N THR A 880 -60.86 -43.53 -36.40
CA THR A 880 -60.71 -42.15 -35.85
C THR A 880 -61.34 -42.21 -34.43
N GLN A 881 -60.98 -41.52 -33.33
CA GLN A 881 -61.19 -40.12 -32.92
C GLN A 881 -60.76 -40.04 -31.41
N ALA A 882 -59.81 -39.19 -31.01
CA ALA A 882 -59.95 -37.80 -30.54
C ALA A 882 -60.24 -37.63 -29.02
N SER A 883 -59.23 -37.13 -28.29
CA SER A 883 -59.38 -36.22 -27.15
C SER A 883 -58.03 -35.50 -26.92
N GLU A 884 -58.12 -34.19 -26.73
CA GLU A 884 -57.10 -33.18 -26.95
C GLU A 884 -55.93 -33.15 -25.95
N ILE A 885 -54.83 -32.59 -26.47
CA ILE A 885 -53.58 -32.15 -25.84
C ILE A 885 -53.73 -30.65 -25.48
N PRO A 886 -53.02 -30.15 -24.45
CA PRO A 886 -51.99 -29.11 -24.69
C PRO A 886 -50.67 -29.45 -23.95
N THR A 887 -49.55 -29.66 -24.67
CA THR A 887 -48.44 -28.71 -24.87
C THR A 887 -47.87 -28.08 -23.60
N ASP A 888 -46.66 -28.52 -23.17
CA ASP A 888 -45.45 -27.67 -23.19
C ASP A 888 -44.18 -28.35 -22.61
N ASN A 889 -43.14 -28.38 -23.45
CA ASN A 889 -41.68 -28.31 -23.20
C ASN A 889 -40.99 -29.10 -22.06
N PRO A 890 -40.14 -30.12 -22.39
CA PRO A 890 -39.11 -30.61 -21.49
C PRO A 890 -37.77 -29.93 -21.81
N ASN A 891 -37.60 -28.68 -21.35
CA ASN A 891 -36.33 -27.96 -21.41
C ASN A 891 -35.91 -27.51 -19.99
N LYS A 892 -35.80 -28.46 -19.06
CA LYS A 892 -35.32 -28.21 -17.68
C LYS A 892 -34.68 -29.48 -17.12
N GLY A 893 -33.37 -29.58 -17.23
CA GLY A 893 -32.65 -30.70 -16.62
C GLY A 893 -31.15 -30.69 -16.83
N LYS A 894 -30.46 -29.56 -16.59
CA LYS A 894 -28.98 -29.52 -16.41
C LYS A 894 -28.41 -28.19 -15.86
N LYS A 895 -29.25 -27.25 -15.39
CA LYS A 895 -28.81 -25.96 -14.81
C LYS A 895 -28.69 -25.93 -13.27
N GLN A 896 -28.99 -27.02 -12.57
CA GLN A 896 -29.12 -26.98 -11.10
C GLN A 896 -27.80 -26.99 -10.32
N ASN A 897 -26.69 -27.53 -10.85
CA ASN A 897 -25.44 -27.61 -10.06
C ASN A 897 -24.59 -26.33 -10.10
N VAL A 898 -24.65 -25.54 -11.17
CA VAL A 898 -23.90 -24.27 -11.26
C VAL A 898 -24.59 -23.16 -10.45
N ALA A 899 -25.92 -23.13 -10.41
CA ALA A 899 -26.67 -22.21 -9.55
C ALA A 899 -26.49 -22.51 -8.05
N LEU A 900 -26.32 -23.78 -7.67
CA LEU A 900 -26.04 -24.20 -6.30
C LEU A 900 -24.63 -23.79 -5.84
N ILE A 901 -23.62 -23.91 -6.71
CA ILE A 901 -22.22 -23.50 -6.43
C ILE A 901 -22.08 -21.97 -6.38
N ILE A 902 -22.75 -21.23 -7.29
CA ILE A 902 -22.82 -19.77 -7.22
C ILE A 902 -23.59 -19.31 -5.97
N GLY A 903 -24.66 -20.02 -5.59
CA GLY A 903 -25.40 -19.79 -4.35
C GLY A 903 -24.56 -20.01 -3.09
N LEU A 904 -23.70 -21.04 -3.07
CA LEU A 904 -22.81 -21.35 -1.94
C LEU A 904 -21.57 -20.44 -1.86
N CYS A 905 -20.98 -20.05 -2.99
CA CYS A 905 -19.74 -19.25 -3.02
C CYS A 905 -19.97 -17.73 -3.04
N VAL A 906 -21.14 -17.27 -3.52
CA VAL A 906 -21.46 -15.83 -3.60
C VAL A 906 -22.66 -15.49 -2.72
N GLY A 907 -23.69 -16.34 -2.71
CA GLY A 907 -24.90 -16.12 -1.91
C GLY A 907 -24.68 -16.22 -0.40
N VAL A 908 -23.89 -17.20 0.08
CA VAL A 908 -23.61 -17.37 1.52
C VAL A 908 -22.75 -16.24 2.09
N PRO A 909 -21.63 -15.82 1.47
CA PRO A 909 -20.88 -14.66 1.97
C PRO A 909 -21.68 -13.35 1.92
N PHE A 910 -22.53 -13.16 0.91
CA PHE A 910 -23.40 -11.98 0.80
C PHE A 910 -24.50 -11.99 1.90
N ALA A 911 -25.12 -13.15 2.16
CA ALA A 911 -26.08 -13.32 3.24
C ALA A 911 -25.44 -13.11 4.63
N ILE A 912 -24.23 -13.63 4.85
CA ILE A 912 -23.45 -13.41 6.08
C ILE A 912 -23.09 -11.92 6.22
N GLY A 913 -22.70 -11.24 5.13
CA GLY A 913 -22.45 -9.80 5.11
C GLY A 913 -23.69 -8.99 5.51
N ILE A 914 -24.86 -9.33 4.97
CA ILE A 914 -26.14 -8.70 5.36
C ILE A 914 -26.46 -8.96 6.84
N ILE A 915 -26.29 -10.20 7.32
CA ILE A 915 -26.53 -10.54 8.73
C ILE A 915 -25.59 -9.75 9.66
N ILE A 916 -24.31 -9.62 9.32
CA ILE A 916 -23.34 -8.83 10.10
C ILE A 916 -23.74 -7.35 10.10
N ILE A 917 -24.17 -6.79 8.96
CA ILE A 917 -24.65 -5.41 8.88
C ILE A 917 -25.90 -5.21 9.73
N VAL A 918 -26.86 -6.14 9.69
CA VAL A 918 -28.08 -6.08 10.51
C VAL A 918 -27.75 -6.17 12.01
N ILE A 919 -26.84 -7.07 12.40
CA ILE A 919 -26.37 -7.18 13.79
C ILE A 919 -25.65 -5.90 14.23
N ALA A 920 -24.78 -5.34 13.38
CA ALA A 920 -24.08 -4.09 13.67
C ALA A 920 -25.07 -2.92 13.83
N VAL A 921 -26.07 -2.82 12.97
CA VAL A 921 -27.15 -1.83 13.06
C VAL A 921 -27.96 -2.02 14.34
N LEU A 922 -28.32 -3.26 14.73
CA LEU A 922 -29.03 -3.55 15.97
C LEU A 922 -28.20 -3.22 17.22
N ILE A 923 -26.88 -3.51 17.21
CA ILE A 923 -25.96 -3.14 18.29
C ILE A 923 -25.82 -1.62 18.39
N LEU A 924 -25.65 -0.92 17.26
CA LEU A 924 -25.59 0.55 17.21
C LEU A 924 -26.89 1.20 17.71
N ASN A 925 -28.06 0.66 17.35
CA ASN A 925 -29.35 1.17 17.81
C ASN A 925 -29.58 0.93 19.32
N ARG A 926 -29.00 -0.15 19.86
CA ARG A 926 -29.04 -0.46 21.30
C ARG A 926 -28.05 0.37 22.12
N LEU A 927 -26.90 0.70 21.54
CA LEU A 927 -25.87 1.54 22.19
C LEU A 927 -26.19 3.05 22.09
N TYR A 928 -26.92 3.49 21.06
CA TYR A 928 -27.20 4.90 20.80
C TYR A 928 -28.68 5.16 20.42
N PRO A 929 -29.64 5.00 21.34
CA PRO A 929 -31.09 5.08 21.05
C PRO A 929 -31.59 6.49 20.65
N LYS A 930 -30.72 7.50 20.56
CA LYS A 930 -31.07 8.90 20.26
C LYS A 930 -30.70 9.38 18.85
N ILE A 931 -30.13 8.51 18.00
CA ILE A 931 -29.77 8.89 16.63
C ILE A 931 -30.86 8.40 15.67
N SER A 932 -31.74 9.30 15.23
CA SER A 932 -32.72 9.00 14.17
C SER A 932 -32.00 8.94 12.81
N ILE A 933 -31.82 7.73 12.27
CA ILE A 933 -31.10 7.47 11.00
C ILE A 933 -32.01 7.74 9.77
N SER A 934 -33.29 8.11 9.95
CA SER A 934 -34.27 8.15 8.86
C SER A 934 -34.10 9.30 7.86
N GLU A 935 -33.25 10.30 8.10
CA GLU A 935 -33.18 11.51 7.27
C GLU A 935 -31.99 11.62 6.31
N LYS A 936 -31.04 10.67 6.30
CA LYS A 936 -29.82 10.78 5.46
C LYS A 936 -29.51 9.61 4.53
N ILE A 937 -30.52 8.83 4.13
CA ILE A 937 -30.35 7.73 3.18
C ILE A 937 -30.93 8.11 1.80
N SER A 938 -30.09 7.97 0.77
CA SER A 938 -30.42 8.16 -0.66
C SER A 938 -31.71 7.42 -1.06
N PRO A 939 -32.56 8.00 -1.94
CA PRO A 939 -33.81 7.40 -2.40
C PRO A 939 -33.66 5.96 -2.95
N GLY A 940 -32.52 5.64 -3.55
CA GLY A 940 -32.25 4.33 -4.16
C GLY A 940 -32.11 3.14 -3.20
N ILE A 941 -32.02 3.39 -1.89
CA ILE A 941 -31.89 2.35 -0.85
C ILE A 941 -33.23 2.12 -0.12
N LYS A 942 -34.20 3.04 -0.26
CA LYS A 942 -35.49 2.96 0.46
C LYS A 942 -36.42 1.87 -0.08
N GLU A 943 -36.40 1.58 -1.37
CA GLU A 943 -37.27 0.55 -1.97
C GLU A 943 -36.90 -0.89 -1.59
N PRO A 944 -35.62 -1.32 -1.59
CA PRO A 944 -35.26 -2.67 -1.16
C PRO A 944 -35.41 -2.91 0.35
N LEU A 945 -35.39 -1.87 1.19
CA LEU A 945 -35.67 -1.99 2.64
C LEU A 945 -37.16 -2.11 2.96
N LYS A 946 -38.03 -1.53 2.11
CA LYS A 946 -39.49 -1.62 2.29
C LYS A 946 -40.01 -3.02 1.94
N SER A 947 -39.45 -3.66 0.91
CA SER A 947 -39.82 -5.04 0.53
C SER A 947 -39.34 -6.12 1.51
N VAL A 948 -38.31 -5.84 2.33
CA VAL A 948 -37.83 -6.76 3.38
C VAL A 948 -38.66 -6.63 4.66
N ASN A 949 -39.13 -5.43 5.01
CA ASN A 949 -40.02 -5.25 6.16
C ASN A 949 -41.43 -5.80 5.91
N ASP A 950 -41.93 -5.72 4.68
CA ASP A 950 -43.24 -6.28 4.31
C ASP A 950 -43.22 -7.83 4.17
N GLY A 951 -42.04 -8.46 4.25
CA GLY A 951 -41.84 -9.90 4.14
C GLY A 951 -41.54 -10.64 5.46
N LEU A 952 -41.58 -9.95 6.60
CA LEU A 952 -41.19 -10.49 7.92
C LEU A 952 -42.34 -10.59 8.94
N GLU A 953 -43.60 -10.43 8.50
CA GLU A 953 -44.75 -10.93 9.26
C GLU A 953 -45.07 -12.39 8.85
N LEU A 954 -44.29 -13.33 9.40
CA LEU A 954 -44.66 -14.73 9.67
C LEU A 954 -43.65 -15.40 10.60
#